data_AF-A0A177SAQ6-F1
#
_entry.id   AF-A0A177SAQ6-F1
#
_cell.length_a   1.000
_cell.length_b   1.000
_cell.length_c   1.000
_cell.angle_alpha   90.00
_cell.angle_beta   90.00
_cell.angle_gamma   90.00
#
_symmetry.space_group_name_H-M   'P 1'
#
loop_
_entity.id
_entity.type
_entity.pdbx_description
1 polymer ?
#
loop_
_entity_poly.entity_id
_entity_poly.type
_entity_poly.pdbx_seq_one_letter_code
_entity_poly.pdbx_strand_id
1 'polypeptide(L)'
;MSTDNYPQYFNQSAVKNNLTDGTLQGAVLFAQASILPQPNTWFSDDFKPRLVAQRLTLVLFKPMNPYDLYPDSVQLRVADLTLQMTKPEHLPRVTEWSTDEVYARNVYGTRFWSALLPARYVSPGVKLDFTAAGREGSYSPDVGAAGELLLNTIDIGMLTANQRVFIDGFTGELQRQYYQTIPACRLIVNQYEPVHCEVIEMADGTHYTDHSAEKGEVHGGDLRQRIGKELISLGINNAAVGVHSSPGSGEDGLNRHWVVAQLTAHSSVGNYSNGRVVHGLSGGGSIVTLYGCDGNEFSHELGHNFGLNHYPGGFEGSIHRAAISPNSTWGWDSTRNVFLPNFEKAVTAAPTCQDGKCERPFHGHSFGRDTMADGYPLYPDTNRYTMLTPYSLKIAQGFIEGKAVFSKTSSTGYMKWDEGRKSMVEWGELYRAAPEEAGQGGLMPLLRSFQRVEVDIFDGHWAAEIFLPIPETANRGKGVRIIHQATYETTLHLNGTTLQLNKGDVLNFVSDGRAWEPYEDFPEHVAGRPQQIGVPATTLVGFYDPDLQRAGIAYPALHCAYGVIHPAASAAEVDAARCYAWISNARNERLHFVLHGTRLNTNELNRFHFNVPQSFQATHVRVICHGTQNVYGVIAPPKGTARVTFTGRDAD
;
A
#
# COMPACT_ATOMS: atom_id res chain seq x y z
N MET A 1 -0.08 -22.72 47.27
CA MET A 1 -0.43 -21.47 46.55
C MET A 1 -1.92 -21.53 46.32
N SER A 2 -2.67 -20.50 46.74
CA SER A 2 -4.14 -20.46 46.66
C SER A 2 -4.63 -20.77 45.24
N THR A 3 -5.39 -21.85 45.07
CA THR A 3 -6.04 -22.24 43.82
C THR A 3 -7.36 -21.48 43.66
N ASP A 4 -7.26 -20.16 43.55
CA ASP A 4 -8.42 -19.30 43.35
C ASP A 4 -8.86 -19.36 41.87
N ASN A 5 -10.06 -19.88 41.63
CA ASN A 5 -10.67 -20.10 40.30
C ASN A 5 -11.29 -18.82 39.69
N TYR A 6 -10.81 -17.63 40.05
CA TYR A 6 -11.40 -16.37 39.61
C TYR A 6 -10.82 -15.88 38.27
N PRO A 7 -11.61 -15.14 37.47
CA PRO A 7 -11.11 -14.45 36.28
C PRO A 7 -9.98 -13.46 36.60
N GLN A 8 -8.98 -13.42 35.74
CA GLN A 8 -7.88 -12.45 35.79
C GLN A 8 -8.18 -11.30 34.83
N TYR A 9 -8.62 -10.17 35.37
CA TYR A 9 -9.00 -9.01 34.58
C TYR A 9 -7.78 -8.18 34.19
N PHE A 10 -7.55 -8.01 32.90
CA PHE A 10 -6.45 -7.20 32.38
C PHE A 10 -6.69 -5.69 32.56
N ASN A 11 -7.79 -5.19 32.02
CA ASN A 11 -8.18 -3.79 32.10
C ASN A 11 -9.03 -3.52 33.35
N GLN A 12 -8.35 -3.10 34.40
CA GLN A 12 -8.93 -2.66 35.67
C GLN A 12 -8.92 -1.13 35.82
N SER A 13 -8.57 -0.40 34.76
CA SER A 13 -8.46 1.06 34.79
C SER A 13 -9.81 1.72 35.11
N ALA A 14 -9.74 2.84 35.84
CA ALA A 14 -10.91 3.62 36.22
C ALA A 14 -11.65 4.15 34.98
N VAL A 15 -12.97 3.99 34.96
CA VAL A 15 -13.84 4.41 33.86
C VAL A 15 -14.01 5.93 33.91
N LYS A 16 -13.71 6.62 32.80
CA LYS A 16 -14.12 8.02 32.58
C LYS A 16 -15.33 8.05 31.64
N ASN A 17 -16.27 8.97 31.86
CA ASN A 17 -17.36 9.17 30.90
C ASN A 17 -16.80 9.70 29.57
N ASN A 18 -17.26 9.16 28.45
CA ASN A 18 -17.11 9.79 27.15
C ASN A 18 -18.43 9.90 26.37
N LEU A 19 -19.56 9.54 26.98
CA LEU A 19 -20.86 9.84 26.40
C LEU A 19 -21.23 11.33 26.58
N THR A 20 -21.88 11.89 25.57
CA THR A 20 -22.47 13.22 25.52
C THR A 20 -24.00 13.14 25.41
N ASP A 21 -24.69 14.26 25.46
CA ASP A 21 -26.11 14.39 25.07
C ASP A 21 -27.08 13.43 25.81
N GLY A 22 -26.91 13.28 27.13
CA GLY A 22 -27.85 12.51 27.94
C GLY A 22 -27.37 12.22 29.36
N THR A 23 -28.09 11.35 30.05
CA THR A 23 -27.86 11.00 31.47
C THR A 23 -27.19 9.64 31.65
N LEU A 24 -27.03 8.86 30.58
CA LEU A 24 -26.24 7.63 30.60
C LEU A 24 -24.76 8.00 30.62
N GLN A 25 -24.02 7.46 31.59
CA GLN A 25 -22.59 7.69 31.74
C GLN A 25 -21.82 6.39 31.58
N GLY A 26 -20.78 6.41 30.74
CA GLY A 26 -19.92 5.25 30.51
C GLY A 26 -18.76 5.55 29.57
N ALA A 27 -17.89 4.56 29.42
CA ALA A 27 -16.79 4.57 28.47
C ALA A 27 -17.10 3.70 27.26
N VAL A 28 -16.93 4.28 26.08
CA VAL A 28 -16.94 3.59 24.79
C VAL A 28 -15.50 3.37 24.32
N LEU A 29 -15.18 2.12 23.99
CA LEU A 29 -13.93 1.70 23.33
C LEU A 29 -14.28 0.95 22.04
N PHE A 30 -13.31 0.78 21.16
CA PHE A 30 -13.48 0.05 19.91
C PHE A 30 -12.40 -1.00 19.74
N ALA A 31 -12.63 -2.04 18.94
CA ALA A 31 -11.57 -2.92 18.47
C ALA A 31 -11.64 -3.07 16.94
N GLN A 32 -10.47 -2.90 16.31
CA GLN A 32 -10.22 -3.19 14.90
C GLN A 32 -8.98 -4.10 14.81
N ALA A 33 -7.82 -3.60 14.38
CA ALA A 33 -6.58 -4.37 14.46
C ALA A 33 -6.16 -4.61 15.93
N SER A 34 -6.41 -3.61 16.77
CA SER A 34 -6.30 -3.70 18.22
C SER A 34 -7.45 -2.96 18.89
N ILE A 35 -7.58 -3.12 20.20
CA ILE A 35 -8.48 -2.31 21.00
C ILE A 35 -7.96 -0.87 21.00
N LEU A 36 -8.75 0.01 20.41
CA LEU A 36 -8.50 1.43 20.45
C LEU A 36 -8.72 1.94 21.88
N PRO A 37 -7.74 2.69 22.40
CA PRO A 37 -7.78 3.18 23.75
C PRO A 37 -8.83 4.28 23.93
N GLN A 38 -9.22 4.50 25.17
CA GLN A 38 -10.28 5.45 25.51
C GLN A 38 -9.91 6.90 25.11
N PRO A 39 -10.78 7.67 24.41
CA PRO A 39 -10.48 9.05 23.99
C PRO A 39 -10.11 10.01 25.14
N ASN A 40 -10.58 9.72 26.35
CA ASN A 40 -10.34 10.49 27.56
C ASN A 40 -9.40 9.75 28.53
N THR A 41 -8.31 9.13 28.06
CA THR A 41 -7.40 8.40 28.97
C THR A 41 -6.81 9.29 30.07
N TRP A 42 -6.14 8.68 31.06
CA TRP A 42 -5.33 9.40 32.05
C TRP A 42 -3.95 9.82 31.51
N PHE A 43 -3.64 9.49 30.26
CA PHE A 43 -2.34 9.70 29.62
C PHE A 43 -2.50 10.72 28.49
N SER A 44 -2.14 11.98 28.75
CA SER A 44 -2.27 13.07 27.77
C SER A 44 -1.41 12.88 26.52
N ASP A 45 -0.31 12.10 26.64
CA ASP A 45 0.75 12.02 25.62
C ASP A 45 0.76 10.67 24.90
N ASP A 46 -0.34 9.91 25.00
CA ASP A 46 -0.40 8.56 24.47
C ASP A 46 -0.64 8.55 22.96
N PHE A 47 0.36 8.09 22.21
CA PHE A 47 0.40 8.15 20.75
C PHE A 47 -0.34 6.96 20.12
N LYS A 48 -1.54 7.21 19.58
CA LYS A 48 -2.54 6.15 19.36
C LYS A 48 -3.26 6.23 18.01
N PRO A 49 -3.65 5.07 17.44
CA PRO A 49 -4.49 5.00 16.25
C PRO A 49 -5.92 5.49 16.52
N ARG A 50 -6.61 5.89 15.45
CA ARG A 50 -8.04 6.20 15.39
C ARG A 50 -8.80 5.08 14.65
N LEU A 51 -10.12 5.16 14.55
CA LEU A 51 -10.89 4.18 13.75
C LEU A 51 -10.53 4.31 12.27
N VAL A 52 -10.33 3.17 11.60
CA VAL A 52 -10.27 3.07 10.15
C VAL A 52 -11.69 3.01 9.61
N ALA A 53 -12.04 3.85 8.63
CA ALA A 53 -13.36 3.82 8.03
C ALA A 53 -13.59 2.50 7.28
N GLN A 54 -14.86 2.10 7.18
CA GLN A 54 -15.30 0.93 6.42
C GLN A 54 -14.62 -0.37 6.84
N ARG A 55 -14.38 -0.53 8.14
CA ARG A 55 -13.84 -1.75 8.75
C ARG A 55 -14.76 -2.22 9.87
N LEU A 56 -15.07 -3.53 9.87
CA LEU A 56 -15.84 -4.16 10.95
C LEU A 56 -15.22 -3.81 12.30
N THR A 57 -16.05 -3.35 13.23
CA THR A 57 -15.58 -2.80 14.50
C THR A 57 -16.36 -3.40 15.66
N LEU A 58 -15.65 -3.94 16.64
CA LEU A 58 -16.25 -4.30 17.93
C LEU A 58 -16.41 -3.03 18.76
N VAL A 59 -17.65 -2.68 19.11
CA VAL A 59 -17.95 -1.57 20.04
C VAL A 59 -18.04 -2.15 21.45
N LEU A 60 -17.29 -1.58 22.38
CA LEU A 60 -17.29 -1.94 23.79
C LEU A 60 -17.86 -0.78 24.61
N PHE A 61 -18.88 -1.04 25.43
CA PHE A 61 -19.47 -0.04 26.32
C PHE A 61 -19.37 -0.51 27.77
N LYS A 62 -18.79 0.31 28.63
CA LYS A 62 -18.71 0.06 30.08
C LYS A 62 -19.39 1.20 30.85
N PRO A 63 -20.51 0.94 31.56
CA PRO A 63 -21.15 1.98 32.37
C PRO A 63 -20.24 2.42 33.51
N MET A 64 -20.34 3.70 33.91
CA MET A 64 -19.64 4.18 35.10
C MET A 64 -20.20 3.55 36.38
N ASN A 65 -21.53 3.45 36.48
CA ASN A 65 -22.21 2.80 37.58
C ASN A 65 -22.91 1.52 37.07
N PRO A 66 -22.47 0.32 37.49
CA PRO A 66 -23.06 -0.94 37.01
C PRO A 66 -24.53 -1.12 37.41
N TYR A 67 -24.96 -0.47 38.50
CA TYR A 67 -26.32 -0.58 39.01
C TYR A 67 -27.32 0.25 38.19
N ASP A 68 -26.83 1.17 37.36
CA ASP A 68 -27.68 1.99 36.49
C ASP A 68 -28.25 1.21 35.29
N LEU A 69 -27.78 -0.02 35.05
CA LEU A 69 -28.20 -0.84 33.91
C LEU A 69 -29.03 -2.08 34.29
N TYR A 70 -29.18 -2.42 35.57
CA TYR A 70 -29.79 -3.70 35.95
C TYR A 70 -31.32 -3.58 36.08
N PRO A 71 -32.14 -4.46 35.47
CA PRO A 71 -31.81 -5.64 34.65
C PRO A 71 -31.84 -5.39 33.12
N ASP A 72 -31.78 -4.14 32.69
CA ASP A 72 -32.06 -3.72 31.33
C ASP A 72 -30.98 -4.07 30.30
N SER A 73 -31.43 -4.13 29.05
CA SER A 73 -30.62 -4.38 27.87
C SER A 73 -30.00 -3.08 27.36
N VAL A 74 -28.70 -3.05 27.04
CA VAL A 74 -28.09 -1.89 26.37
C VAL A 74 -28.36 -1.98 24.88
N GLN A 75 -28.96 -0.94 24.30
CA GLN A 75 -29.14 -0.80 22.85
C GLN A 75 -28.12 0.21 22.30
N LEU A 76 -27.57 -0.10 21.14
CA LEU A 76 -26.73 0.79 20.34
C LEU A 76 -27.46 1.11 19.03
N ARG A 77 -27.79 2.38 18.81
CA ARG A 77 -28.36 2.86 17.55
C ARG A 77 -27.31 3.65 16.76
N VAL A 78 -27.23 3.37 15.46
CA VAL A 78 -26.34 4.05 14.51
C VAL A 78 -27.11 4.24 13.20
N ALA A 79 -27.42 5.49 12.86
CA ALA A 79 -28.31 5.80 11.73
C ALA A 79 -29.63 4.98 11.80
N ASP A 80 -29.89 4.11 10.82
CA ASP A 80 -31.06 3.24 10.74
C ASP A 80 -30.89 1.89 11.47
N LEU A 81 -29.68 1.56 11.92
CA LEU A 81 -29.37 0.30 12.58
C LEU A 81 -29.57 0.41 14.10
N THR A 82 -30.33 -0.52 14.68
CA THR A 82 -30.38 -0.73 16.14
C THR A 82 -29.83 -2.11 16.47
N LEU A 83 -28.82 -2.16 17.33
CA LEU A 83 -28.15 -3.37 17.81
C LEU A 83 -28.43 -3.59 19.29
N GLN A 84 -28.85 -4.79 19.63
CA GLN A 84 -28.87 -5.23 21.01
C GLN A 84 -27.44 -5.60 21.43
N MET A 85 -26.86 -4.89 22.40
CA MET A 85 -25.53 -5.22 22.88
C MET A 85 -25.53 -6.52 23.68
N THR A 86 -24.47 -7.29 23.49
CA THR A 86 -24.13 -8.53 24.18
C THR A 86 -23.72 -8.24 25.62
N LYS A 87 -24.20 -9.07 26.55
CA LYS A 87 -23.93 -8.93 28.00
C LYS A 87 -22.46 -9.15 28.36
N PRO A 88 -21.98 -8.58 29.49
CA PRO A 88 -20.60 -8.73 29.94
C PRO A 88 -20.08 -10.16 30.09
N GLU A 89 -20.91 -11.11 30.55
CA GLU A 89 -20.56 -12.55 30.62
C GLU A 89 -20.27 -13.20 29.25
N HIS A 90 -20.57 -12.52 28.14
CA HIS A 90 -20.37 -13.00 26.78
C HIS A 90 -19.40 -12.13 25.97
N LEU A 91 -18.58 -11.32 26.65
CA LEU A 91 -17.47 -10.62 26.02
C LEU A 91 -16.56 -11.61 25.28
N PRO A 92 -15.97 -11.25 24.11
CA PRO A 92 -15.01 -12.11 23.42
C PRO A 92 -13.92 -12.64 24.34
N ARG A 93 -13.64 -13.94 24.22
CA ARG A 93 -12.61 -14.61 25.02
C ARG A 93 -11.22 -14.30 24.46
N VAL A 94 -10.20 -14.56 25.26
CA VAL A 94 -8.83 -14.65 24.74
C VAL A 94 -8.73 -15.77 23.71
N THR A 95 -7.87 -15.59 22.72
CA THR A 95 -7.60 -16.65 21.75
C THR A 95 -6.92 -17.85 22.43
N GLU A 96 -6.98 -19.02 21.81
CA GLU A 96 -6.40 -20.28 22.31
C GLU A 96 -6.90 -20.69 23.71
N TRP A 97 -8.01 -20.13 24.20
CA TRP A 97 -8.56 -20.39 25.53
C TRP A 97 -8.83 -21.87 25.83
N SER A 98 -9.11 -22.70 24.82
CA SER A 98 -9.40 -24.13 25.02
C SER A 98 -8.16 -24.97 25.30
N THR A 99 -6.96 -24.39 25.23
CA THR A 99 -5.69 -25.13 25.33
C THR A 99 -5.11 -25.13 26.75
N ASP A 100 -5.60 -24.27 27.65
CA ASP A 100 -5.12 -24.13 29.02
C ASP A 100 -6.18 -23.43 29.89
N GLU A 101 -6.69 -24.13 30.92
CA GLU A 101 -7.75 -23.62 31.80
C GLU A 101 -7.31 -22.47 32.71
N VAL A 102 -6.01 -22.31 32.99
CA VAL A 102 -5.48 -21.20 33.78
C VAL A 102 -5.40 -19.97 32.90
N TYR A 103 -4.83 -20.09 31.71
CA TYR A 103 -4.75 -19.00 30.74
C TYR A 103 -6.13 -18.55 30.25
N ALA A 104 -7.10 -19.47 30.13
CA ALA A 104 -8.50 -19.16 29.79
C ALA A 104 -9.18 -18.20 30.78
N ARG A 105 -8.62 -18.04 31.99
CA ARG A 105 -9.15 -17.10 33.02
C ARG A 105 -8.81 -15.66 32.70
N ASN A 106 -7.86 -15.40 31.80
CA ASN A 106 -7.55 -14.05 31.36
C ASN A 106 -8.75 -13.46 30.61
N VAL A 107 -9.25 -12.33 31.09
CA VAL A 107 -10.38 -11.62 30.50
C VAL A 107 -9.99 -10.16 30.31
N TYR A 108 -10.35 -9.56 29.17
CA TYR A 108 -9.98 -8.19 28.86
C TYR A 108 -10.41 -7.23 29.98
N GLY A 109 -11.62 -7.37 30.50
CA GLY A 109 -12.09 -6.59 31.64
C GLY A 109 -13.49 -7.01 32.06
N THR A 110 -14.01 -6.36 33.10
CA THR A 110 -15.35 -6.63 33.62
C THR A 110 -16.34 -5.53 33.20
N ARG A 111 -17.63 -5.90 33.09
CA ARG A 111 -18.77 -5.01 32.82
C ARG A 111 -18.78 -4.34 31.43
N PHE A 112 -18.08 -4.91 30.46
CA PHE A 112 -18.13 -4.45 29.08
C PHE A 112 -19.29 -5.11 28.33
N TRP A 113 -20.26 -4.33 27.92
CA TRP A 113 -21.22 -4.71 26.89
C TRP A 113 -20.54 -4.61 25.52
N SER A 114 -20.94 -5.45 24.57
CA SER A 114 -20.31 -5.45 23.25
C SER A 114 -21.28 -5.59 22.09
N ALA A 115 -20.96 -4.99 20.95
CA ALA A 115 -21.72 -5.17 19.71
C ALA A 115 -20.78 -5.09 18.49
N LEU A 116 -21.08 -5.84 17.43
CA LEU A 116 -20.36 -5.75 16.17
C LEU A 116 -21.02 -4.69 15.30
N LEU A 117 -20.34 -3.57 15.09
CA LEU A 117 -20.77 -2.51 14.18
C LEU A 117 -20.29 -2.83 12.75
N PRO A 118 -21.20 -3.09 11.80
CA PRO A 118 -20.82 -3.42 10.43
C PRO A 118 -19.99 -2.31 9.78
N ALA A 119 -19.03 -2.70 8.94
CA ALA A 119 -18.07 -1.82 8.29
C ALA A 119 -18.71 -0.55 7.66
N ARG A 120 -19.82 -0.70 6.92
CA ARG A 120 -20.50 0.41 6.23
C ARG A 120 -20.96 1.56 7.16
N TYR A 121 -21.18 1.28 8.44
CA TYR A 121 -21.58 2.30 9.42
C TYR A 121 -20.39 3.01 10.06
N VAL A 122 -19.17 2.51 9.87
CA VAL A 122 -17.94 3.12 10.38
C VAL A 122 -17.45 4.14 9.35
N SER A 123 -17.96 5.36 9.44
CA SER A 123 -17.59 6.47 8.55
C SER A 123 -17.35 7.76 9.35
N PRO A 124 -16.59 8.72 8.81
CA PRO A 124 -16.40 10.02 9.44
C PRO A 124 -17.74 10.69 9.77
N GLY A 125 -17.84 11.24 10.98
CA GLY A 125 -19.07 11.86 11.49
C GLY A 125 -20.11 10.88 12.05
N VAL A 126 -19.80 9.58 12.15
CA VAL A 126 -20.71 8.61 12.76
C VAL A 126 -21.07 9.01 14.20
N LYS A 127 -22.35 8.85 14.55
CA LYS A 127 -22.87 9.03 15.89
C LYS A 127 -23.44 7.71 16.41
N LEU A 128 -23.01 7.32 17.60
CA LEU A 128 -23.43 6.11 18.30
C LEU A 128 -24.33 6.53 19.46
N ASP A 129 -25.62 6.22 19.39
CA ASP A 129 -26.57 6.49 20.47
C ASP A 129 -26.74 5.23 21.33
N PHE A 130 -26.47 5.33 22.63
CA PHE A 130 -26.64 4.25 23.59
C PHE A 130 -27.89 4.50 24.44
N THR A 131 -28.72 3.48 24.60
CA THR A 131 -29.91 3.54 25.47
C THR A 131 -29.90 2.38 26.44
N ALA A 132 -30.10 2.68 27.73
CA ALA A 132 -30.28 1.67 28.77
C ALA A 132 -31.07 2.24 29.95
N ALA A 133 -32.00 1.46 30.51
CA ALA A 133 -32.83 1.85 31.65
C ALA A 133 -33.51 3.23 31.51
N GLY A 134 -34.00 3.54 30.30
CA GLY A 134 -34.63 4.83 29.97
C GLY A 134 -33.66 6.02 29.94
N ARG A 135 -32.35 5.78 30.05
CA ARG A 135 -31.30 6.79 29.90
C ARG A 135 -30.64 6.67 28.54
N GLU A 136 -30.20 7.80 28.02
CA GLU A 136 -29.53 7.90 26.73
C GLU A 136 -28.16 8.56 26.89
N GLY A 137 -27.26 8.27 25.97
CA GLY A 137 -25.99 8.97 25.82
C GLY A 137 -25.36 8.67 24.47
N SER A 138 -24.75 9.68 23.87
CA SER A 138 -24.23 9.66 22.51
C SER A 138 -22.71 9.65 22.50
N TYR A 139 -22.09 9.11 21.46
CA TYR A 139 -20.66 9.26 21.25
C TYR A 139 -20.30 9.29 19.76
N SER A 140 -19.39 10.19 19.39
CA SER A 140 -18.86 10.31 18.03
C SER A 140 -17.34 10.11 18.04
N PRO A 141 -16.84 8.98 17.53
CA PRO A 141 -15.40 8.74 17.41
C PRO A 141 -14.74 9.55 16.29
N ASP A 142 -13.42 9.77 16.41
CA ASP A 142 -12.60 10.15 15.26
C ASP A 142 -12.40 8.93 14.36
N VAL A 143 -12.80 9.08 13.10
CA VAL A 143 -12.70 8.06 12.05
C VAL A 143 -11.87 8.64 10.92
N GLY A 144 -10.81 7.93 10.56
CA GLY A 144 -9.89 8.27 9.48
C GLY A 144 -10.30 7.71 8.13
N ALA A 145 -9.30 7.52 7.25
CA ALA A 145 -9.54 7.10 5.88
C ALA A 145 -10.02 5.65 5.75
N ALA A 146 -10.72 5.37 4.65
CA ALA A 146 -10.92 4.00 4.16
C ALA A 146 -9.70 3.58 3.31
N GLY A 147 -8.52 3.56 3.93
CA GLY A 147 -7.26 3.26 3.25
C GLY A 147 -7.03 1.77 3.01
N GLU A 148 -6.28 1.45 1.96
CA GLU A 148 -6.08 0.08 1.48
C GLU A 148 -4.59 -0.27 1.43
N LEU A 149 -4.27 -1.57 1.54
CA LEU A 149 -2.94 -2.09 1.26
C LEU A 149 -3.02 -3.06 0.08
N LEU A 150 -2.31 -2.76 -1.01
CA LEU A 150 -2.08 -3.67 -2.13
C LEU A 150 -0.71 -4.34 -1.96
N LEU A 151 -0.70 -5.65 -1.76
CA LEU A 151 0.50 -6.45 -1.61
C LEU A 151 0.66 -7.37 -2.81
N ASN A 152 1.58 -7.05 -3.71
CA ASN A 152 2.04 -8.00 -4.72
C ASN A 152 3.01 -8.98 -4.07
N THR A 153 2.92 -10.26 -4.46
CA THR A 153 3.88 -11.28 -4.03
C THR A 153 4.42 -12.04 -5.24
N ILE A 154 5.72 -12.33 -5.26
CA ILE A 154 6.35 -13.08 -6.36
C ILE A 154 7.52 -13.93 -5.86
N ASP A 155 7.66 -15.14 -6.42
CA ASP A 155 8.80 -16.02 -6.17
C ASP A 155 9.79 -15.92 -7.34
N ILE A 156 11.02 -15.50 -7.06
CA ILE A 156 12.04 -15.15 -8.05
C ILE A 156 13.23 -16.10 -7.94
N GLY A 157 13.55 -16.78 -9.04
CA GLY A 157 14.75 -17.58 -9.18
C GLY A 157 15.71 -16.94 -10.19
N MET A 158 16.94 -16.65 -9.77
CA MET A 158 17.93 -15.92 -10.55
C MET A 158 19.13 -16.84 -10.84
N LEU A 159 19.20 -17.38 -12.06
CA LEU A 159 20.15 -18.45 -12.44
C LEU A 159 19.96 -19.75 -11.62
N THR A 160 18.80 -19.92 -11.01
CA THR A 160 18.37 -21.10 -10.24
C THR A 160 16.84 -21.10 -10.17
N ALA A 161 16.23 -22.26 -9.92
CA ALA A 161 14.81 -22.34 -9.61
C ALA A 161 14.44 -21.52 -8.36
N ASN A 162 13.26 -20.89 -8.39
CA ASN A 162 12.66 -20.14 -7.28
C ASN A 162 12.24 -21.06 -6.11
N GLN A 163 11.91 -20.44 -4.97
CA GLN A 163 11.59 -21.15 -3.72
C GLN A 163 10.09 -21.47 -3.53
N ARG A 164 9.22 -20.91 -4.38
CA ARG A 164 7.75 -21.09 -4.30
C ARG A 164 7.14 -20.76 -2.92
N VAL A 165 7.75 -19.84 -2.17
CA VAL A 165 7.32 -19.45 -0.81
C VAL A 165 5.92 -18.87 -0.84
N PHE A 166 5.67 -17.93 -1.76
CA PHE A 166 4.39 -17.25 -1.82
C PHE A 166 3.32 -18.08 -2.50
N ILE A 167 3.62 -18.66 -3.66
CA ILE A 167 2.62 -19.35 -4.46
C ILE A 167 2.06 -20.60 -3.76
N ASP A 168 2.88 -21.29 -2.96
CA ASP A 168 2.48 -22.51 -2.24
C ASP A 168 2.16 -22.24 -0.76
N GLY A 169 2.86 -21.29 -0.12
CA GLY A 169 2.81 -21.07 1.33
C GLY A 169 1.87 -19.98 1.80
N PHE A 170 1.68 -18.89 1.03
CA PHE A 170 0.94 -17.71 1.51
C PHE A 170 -0.58 -17.86 1.32
N THR A 171 -1.17 -18.75 2.13
CA THR A 171 -2.59 -19.10 2.06
C THR A 171 -3.53 -17.95 2.43
N GLY A 172 -4.80 -18.05 2.04
CA GLY A 172 -5.83 -17.08 2.43
C GLY A 172 -5.99 -16.93 3.96
N GLU A 173 -5.69 -17.97 4.75
CA GLU A 173 -5.70 -17.86 6.21
C GLU A 173 -4.55 -17.00 6.74
N LEU A 174 -3.34 -17.12 6.19
CA LEU A 174 -2.23 -16.25 6.56
C LEU A 174 -2.50 -14.80 6.15
N GLN A 175 -3.04 -14.59 4.96
CA GLN A 175 -3.44 -13.25 4.49
C GLN A 175 -4.49 -12.62 5.41
N ARG A 176 -5.50 -13.40 5.83
CA ARG A 176 -6.51 -13.00 6.82
C ARG A 176 -5.90 -12.65 8.17
N GLN A 177 -4.96 -13.45 8.66
CA GLN A 177 -4.26 -13.20 9.93
C GLN A 177 -3.47 -11.89 9.88
N TYR A 178 -2.73 -11.63 8.79
CA TYR A 178 -1.99 -10.38 8.62
C TYR A 178 -2.92 -9.16 8.60
N TYR A 179 -4.07 -9.25 7.93
CA TYR A 179 -5.09 -8.18 7.93
C TYR A 179 -5.55 -7.79 9.35
N GLN A 180 -5.60 -8.75 10.29
CA GLN A 180 -5.96 -8.44 11.69
C GLN A 180 -4.90 -7.56 12.39
N THR A 181 -3.70 -7.40 11.84
CA THR A 181 -2.60 -6.67 12.50
C THR A 181 -2.40 -5.24 11.98
N ILE A 182 -2.84 -4.94 10.76
CA ILE A 182 -2.60 -3.64 10.08
C ILE A 182 -3.81 -2.72 10.14
N PRO A 183 -3.67 -1.39 10.02
CA PRO A 183 -4.78 -0.43 10.08
C PRO A 183 -5.34 -0.09 8.68
N ALA A 184 -5.77 -1.09 7.92
CA ALA A 184 -6.39 -0.93 6.60
C ALA A 184 -7.88 -1.33 6.59
N CYS A 185 -8.70 -0.74 5.72
CA CYS A 185 -10.08 -1.21 5.51
C CYS A 185 -10.10 -2.47 4.62
N ARG A 186 -9.13 -2.58 3.68
CA ARG A 186 -8.99 -3.67 2.73
C ARG A 186 -7.51 -4.04 2.54
N LEU A 187 -7.22 -5.33 2.53
CA LEU A 187 -5.96 -5.92 2.09
C LEU A 187 -6.21 -6.67 0.78
N ILE A 188 -5.50 -6.29 -0.27
CA ILE A 188 -5.51 -6.95 -1.58
C ILE A 188 -4.18 -7.69 -1.72
N VAL A 189 -4.20 -9.02 -1.79
CA VAL A 189 -2.99 -9.81 -2.02
C VAL A 189 -3.00 -10.33 -3.45
N ASN A 190 -2.09 -9.83 -4.27
CA ASN A 190 -1.93 -10.20 -5.67
C ASN A 190 -0.70 -11.10 -5.82
N GLN A 191 -0.93 -12.40 -5.93
CA GLN A 191 0.11 -13.41 -6.09
C GLN A 191 0.43 -13.59 -7.57
N TYR A 192 1.62 -13.13 -7.96
CA TYR A 192 2.16 -13.35 -9.29
C TYR A 192 2.59 -14.81 -9.47
N GLU A 193 2.65 -15.25 -10.72
CA GLU A 193 3.27 -16.53 -11.05
C GLU A 193 4.78 -16.49 -10.74
N PRO A 194 5.36 -17.59 -10.20
CA PRO A 194 6.79 -17.68 -10.00
C PRO A 194 7.58 -17.53 -11.30
N VAL A 195 8.67 -16.76 -11.23
CA VAL A 195 9.57 -16.50 -12.34
C VAL A 195 10.92 -17.18 -12.12
N HIS A 196 11.54 -17.60 -13.21
CA HIS A 196 12.91 -18.09 -13.23
C HIS A 196 13.64 -17.40 -14.38
N CYS A 197 14.61 -16.56 -14.03
CA CYS A 197 15.51 -15.90 -14.96
C CYS A 197 16.72 -16.81 -15.17
N GLU A 198 16.70 -17.58 -16.27
CA GLU A 198 17.82 -18.47 -16.64
C GLU A 198 19.04 -17.73 -17.16
N VAL A 199 18.81 -16.55 -17.75
CA VAL A 199 19.84 -15.62 -18.22
C VAL A 199 19.59 -14.27 -17.56
N ILE A 200 20.67 -13.61 -17.15
CA ILE A 200 20.64 -12.29 -16.55
C ILE A 200 21.55 -11.37 -17.36
N GLU A 201 20.97 -10.30 -17.90
CA GLU A 201 21.70 -9.14 -18.39
C GLU A 201 21.33 -7.91 -17.57
N MET A 202 22.33 -7.23 -17.04
CA MET A 202 22.16 -6.04 -16.20
C MET A 202 22.26 -4.77 -17.03
N ALA A 203 21.80 -3.66 -16.45
CA ALA A 203 21.85 -2.35 -17.08
C ALA A 203 23.26 -1.90 -17.46
N ASP A 204 24.29 -2.35 -16.74
CA ASP A 204 25.69 -2.03 -17.02
C ASP A 204 26.33 -2.95 -18.07
N GLY A 205 25.57 -3.88 -18.66
CA GLY A 205 26.02 -4.84 -19.67
C GLY A 205 26.59 -6.15 -19.10
N THR A 206 26.60 -6.33 -17.78
CA THR A 206 27.01 -7.59 -17.15
C THR A 206 26.04 -8.72 -17.58
N HIS A 207 26.59 -9.88 -17.95
CA HIS A 207 25.84 -11.02 -18.47
C HIS A 207 26.20 -12.31 -17.73
N TYR A 208 25.18 -13.06 -17.28
CA TYR A 208 25.32 -14.33 -16.58
C TYR A 208 24.35 -15.39 -17.11
N THR A 209 24.82 -16.63 -17.22
CA THR A 209 24.02 -17.82 -17.59
C THR A 209 24.08 -18.96 -16.58
N ASP A 210 24.97 -18.88 -15.58
CA ASP A 210 25.17 -19.94 -14.59
C ASP A 210 25.19 -19.40 -13.16
N HIS A 211 26.07 -18.45 -12.86
CA HIS A 211 26.13 -17.76 -11.58
C HIS A 211 26.64 -16.32 -11.73
N SER A 212 26.33 -15.48 -10.75
CA SER A 212 26.93 -14.15 -10.61
C SER A 212 28.41 -14.24 -10.21
N ALA A 213 29.24 -13.33 -10.75
CA ALA A 213 30.64 -13.20 -10.36
C ALA A 213 30.82 -12.67 -8.92
N GLU A 214 29.79 -12.04 -8.35
CA GLU A 214 29.79 -11.57 -6.97
C GLU A 214 29.47 -12.69 -5.96
N LYS A 215 29.64 -12.38 -4.68
CA LYS A 215 29.15 -13.22 -3.59
C LYS A 215 27.74 -12.79 -3.22
N GLY A 216 26.86 -13.77 -3.05
CA GLY A 216 25.54 -13.54 -2.48
C GLY A 216 25.59 -13.54 -0.95
N GLU A 217 24.80 -12.68 -0.33
CA GLU A 217 24.57 -12.65 1.11
C GLU A 217 23.07 -12.48 1.39
N VAL A 218 22.67 -12.56 2.66
CA VAL A 218 21.28 -12.30 3.07
C VAL A 218 20.83 -10.91 2.60
N HIS A 219 21.69 -9.90 2.80
CA HIS A 219 21.42 -8.51 2.45
C HIS A 219 22.20 -8.01 1.22
N GLY A 220 23.07 -8.84 0.62
CA GLY A 220 24.01 -8.44 -0.43
C GLY A 220 23.99 -9.31 -1.68
N GLY A 221 24.64 -8.81 -2.74
CA GLY A 221 24.78 -9.45 -4.05
C GLY A 221 24.04 -8.70 -5.16
N ASP A 222 24.69 -8.55 -6.31
CA ASP A 222 24.15 -7.91 -7.51
C ASP A 222 22.76 -8.42 -7.95
N LEU A 223 22.53 -9.74 -8.02
CA LEU A 223 21.23 -10.28 -8.47
C LEU A 223 20.08 -9.84 -7.55
N ARG A 224 20.29 -9.90 -6.23
CA ARG A 224 19.36 -9.43 -5.20
C ARG A 224 18.94 -7.99 -5.46
N GLN A 225 19.93 -7.10 -5.62
CA GLN A 225 19.68 -5.66 -5.75
C GLN A 225 19.12 -5.29 -7.13
N ARG A 226 19.82 -5.66 -8.20
CA ARG A 226 19.50 -5.23 -9.58
C ARG A 226 18.29 -5.95 -10.16
N ILE A 227 18.11 -7.23 -9.85
CA ILE A 227 17.04 -8.04 -10.46
C ILE A 227 15.84 -8.17 -9.51
N GLY A 228 16.05 -8.68 -8.30
CA GLY A 228 14.94 -8.92 -7.35
C GLY A 228 14.23 -7.63 -6.93
N LYS A 229 15.00 -6.63 -6.50
CA LYS A 229 14.46 -5.35 -6.00
C LYS A 229 14.16 -4.39 -7.15
N GLU A 230 15.18 -3.99 -7.91
CA GLU A 230 15.06 -2.91 -8.90
C GLU A 230 14.25 -3.34 -10.13
N LEU A 231 14.68 -4.38 -10.87
CA LEU A 231 13.99 -4.79 -12.10
C LEU A 231 12.57 -5.30 -11.85
N ILE A 232 12.40 -6.24 -10.92
CA ILE A 232 11.14 -6.94 -10.72
C ILE A 232 10.21 -6.18 -9.78
N SER A 233 10.65 -5.86 -8.56
CA SER A 233 9.74 -5.27 -7.56
C SER A 233 9.34 -3.85 -7.90
N LEU A 234 10.30 -2.97 -8.23
CA LEU A 234 9.97 -1.62 -8.72
C LEU A 234 9.34 -1.65 -10.10
N GLY A 235 9.69 -2.62 -10.97
CA GLY A 235 9.02 -2.81 -12.25
C GLY A 235 7.53 -3.09 -12.10
N ILE A 236 7.14 -4.00 -11.20
CA ILE A 236 5.73 -4.27 -10.86
C ILE A 236 5.04 -3.01 -10.33
N ASN A 237 5.69 -2.28 -9.42
CA ASN A 237 5.11 -1.08 -8.82
C ASN A 237 4.93 0.04 -9.85
N ASN A 238 5.97 0.35 -10.64
CA ASN A 238 5.95 1.40 -11.65
C ASN A 238 4.95 1.09 -12.79
N ALA A 239 4.85 -0.17 -13.23
CA ALA A 239 3.88 -0.58 -14.23
C ALA A 239 2.43 -0.36 -13.76
N ALA A 240 2.16 -0.52 -12.45
CA ALA A 240 0.82 -0.31 -11.91
C ALA A 240 0.40 1.18 -11.90
N VAL A 241 1.34 2.11 -11.78
CA VAL A 241 1.08 3.56 -11.79
C VAL A 241 1.32 4.22 -13.17
N GLY A 242 1.64 3.43 -14.20
CA GLY A 242 1.74 3.90 -15.58
C GLY A 242 3.08 4.55 -15.94
N VAL A 243 4.12 4.28 -15.16
CA VAL A 243 5.48 4.68 -15.50
C VAL A 243 6.08 3.59 -16.38
N HIS A 244 6.40 3.89 -17.63
CA HIS A 244 6.82 2.88 -18.62
C HIS A 244 8.33 2.62 -18.68
N SER A 245 9.15 3.58 -18.23
CA SER A 245 10.60 3.46 -18.21
C SER A 245 11.23 4.26 -17.06
N SER A 246 12.38 3.81 -16.58
CA SER A 246 13.14 4.43 -15.49
C SER A 246 14.64 4.13 -15.66
N PRO A 247 15.55 4.69 -14.82
CA PRO A 247 16.96 4.34 -14.89
C PRO A 247 17.19 2.83 -14.69
N GLY A 248 18.30 2.32 -15.22
CA GLY A 248 18.63 0.89 -15.11
C GLY A 248 18.90 0.42 -13.68
N SER A 249 19.24 1.34 -12.78
CA SER A 249 19.74 1.03 -11.46
C SER A 249 19.36 2.10 -10.42
N GLY A 250 19.24 1.71 -9.14
CA GLY A 250 18.84 2.57 -8.03
C GLY A 250 17.36 2.44 -7.61
N GLU A 251 17.02 2.97 -6.42
CA GLU A 251 15.69 2.84 -5.79
C GLU A 251 14.98 4.17 -5.50
N ASP A 252 15.58 5.28 -5.90
CA ASP A 252 15.08 6.63 -5.67
C ASP A 252 14.89 7.39 -6.99
N GLY A 253 14.35 8.61 -6.90
CA GLY A 253 14.08 9.46 -8.06
C GLY A 253 13.11 8.78 -9.04
N LEU A 254 13.49 8.74 -10.32
CA LEU A 254 12.71 8.15 -11.39
C LEU A 254 12.51 6.62 -11.25
N ASN A 255 13.24 5.94 -10.37
CA ASN A 255 13.02 4.51 -10.13
C ASN A 255 11.80 4.21 -9.26
N ARG A 256 11.29 5.17 -8.47
CA ARG A 256 10.24 4.92 -7.48
C ARG A 256 9.16 5.99 -7.48
N HIS A 257 8.00 5.65 -8.01
CA HIS A 257 6.81 6.49 -7.96
C HIS A 257 5.71 5.89 -7.06
N TRP A 258 5.78 6.16 -5.75
CA TRP A 258 5.04 5.42 -4.72
C TRP A 258 3.85 6.20 -4.13
N VAL A 259 2.81 6.40 -4.95
CA VAL A 259 1.64 7.21 -4.63
C VAL A 259 0.50 6.43 -3.96
N VAL A 260 0.42 5.13 -4.20
CA VAL A 260 -0.52 4.18 -3.56
C VAL A 260 0.23 3.37 -2.50
N ALA A 261 -0.48 2.90 -1.47
CA ALA A 261 0.05 1.92 -0.51
C ALA A 261 0.16 0.54 -1.19
N GLN A 262 1.00 0.46 -2.21
CA GLN A 262 1.35 -0.73 -2.95
C GLN A 262 2.75 -1.16 -2.53
N LEU A 263 2.90 -2.44 -2.18
CA LEU A 263 4.17 -3.08 -1.86
C LEU A 263 4.36 -4.28 -2.78
N THR A 264 5.60 -4.57 -3.14
CA THR A 264 5.95 -5.84 -3.78
C THR A 264 6.87 -6.63 -2.86
N ALA A 265 6.31 -7.68 -2.28
CA ALA A 265 7.03 -8.67 -1.52
C ALA A 265 7.54 -9.78 -2.44
N HIS A 266 8.79 -10.19 -2.25
CA HIS A 266 9.34 -11.28 -3.04
C HIS A 266 10.19 -12.22 -2.19
N SER A 267 10.15 -13.50 -2.56
CA SER A 267 11.18 -14.46 -2.16
C SER A 267 12.16 -14.53 -3.31
N SER A 268 13.43 -14.26 -3.05
CA SER A 268 14.47 -14.26 -4.07
C SER A 268 15.61 -15.22 -3.71
N VAL A 269 16.06 -15.95 -4.71
CA VAL A 269 17.19 -16.86 -4.61
C VAL A 269 18.05 -16.75 -5.86
N GLY A 270 19.36 -16.64 -5.68
CA GLY A 270 20.34 -16.49 -6.75
C GLY A 270 21.44 -17.53 -6.70
N ASN A 271 22.02 -17.85 -7.86
CA ASN A 271 23.28 -18.58 -7.92
C ASN A 271 24.44 -17.58 -8.04
N TYR A 272 25.42 -17.71 -7.16
CA TYR A 272 26.56 -16.79 -7.00
C TYR A 272 27.88 -17.56 -7.00
N SER A 273 28.99 -16.83 -7.00
CA SER A 273 30.33 -17.43 -6.87
C SER A 273 30.52 -18.26 -5.59
N ASN A 274 29.72 -18.00 -4.54
CA ASN A 274 29.66 -18.77 -3.29
C ASN A 274 28.49 -19.76 -3.23
N GLY A 275 27.88 -20.09 -4.37
CA GLY A 275 26.79 -21.05 -4.51
C GLY A 275 25.40 -20.42 -4.44
N ARG A 276 24.39 -21.25 -4.20
CA ARG A 276 22.99 -20.84 -4.13
C ARG A 276 22.69 -20.10 -2.83
N VAL A 277 22.29 -18.83 -2.94
CA VAL A 277 21.99 -17.95 -1.80
C VAL A 277 20.54 -17.49 -1.85
N VAL A 278 19.85 -17.65 -0.73
CA VAL A 278 18.48 -17.16 -0.53
C VAL A 278 18.55 -15.84 0.23
N HIS A 279 17.79 -14.84 -0.22
CA HIS A 279 17.80 -13.52 0.37
C HIS A 279 16.54 -13.27 1.23
N GLY A 280 16.64 -12.35 2.18
CA GLY A 280 15.55 -12.01 3.09
C GLY A 280 15.89 -10.82 3.98
N LEU A 281 15.14 -10.65 5.07
CA LEU A 281 15.39 -9.68 6.15
C LEU A 281 15.60 -8.23 5.66
N SER A 282 14.84 -7.78 4.66
CA SER A 282 14.95 -6.39 4.22
C SER A 282 13.69 -5.88 3.54
N GLY A 283 13.24 -4.70 3.96
CA GLY A 283 12.14 -3.97 3.35
C GLY A 283 12.35 -2.46 3.39
N GLY A 284 11.58 -1.75 2.57
CA GLY A 284 11.58 -0.30 2.44
C GLY A 284 11.30 0.12 1.01
N GLY A 285 10.88 1.37 0.82
CA GLY A 285 10.73 1.95 -0.52
C GLY A 285 9.80 1.19 -1.46
N SER A 286 8.71 0.62 -0.94
CA SER A 286 7.72 -0.24 -1.63
C SER A 286 8.17 -1.68 -1.96
N ILE A 287 9.33 -2.10 -1.44
CA ILE A 287 9.93 -3.41 -1.69
C ILE A 287 10.01 -4.19 -0.37
N VAL A 288 9.79 -5.51 -0.43
CA VAL A 288 9.98 -6.42 0.69
C VAL A 288 10.70 -7.68 0.20
N THR A 289 11.85 -8.01 0.76
CA THR A 289 12.58 -9.25 0.47
C THR A 289 12.52 -10.18 1.66
N LEU A 290 12.02 -11.40 1.46
CA LEU A 290 11.64 -12.29 2.54
C LEU A 290 12.11 -13.73 2.33
N TYR A 291 12.50 -14.39 3.43
CA TYR A 291 12.63 -15.85 3.47
C TYR A 291 11.27 -16.54 3.52
N GLY A 292 10.37 -16.05 4.38
CA GLY A 292 9.05 -16.61 4.63
C GLY A 292 7.90 -15.67 4.31
N CYS A 293 6.67 -16.17 4.38
CA CYS A 293 5.45 -15.38 4.19
C CYS A 293 4.69 -15.13 5.51
N ASP A 294 5.30 -15.46 6.65
CA ASP A 294 4.74 -15.33 7.99
C ASP A 294 5.84 -15.04 9.03
N GLY A 295 5.46 -14.89 10.29
CA GLY A 295 6.38 -14.59 11.39
C GLY A 295 6.79 -13.12 11.46
N ASN A 296 7.78 -12.85 12.32
CA ASN A 296 8.23 -11.47 12.56
C ASN A 296 8.98 -10.88 11.38
N GLU A 297 9.72 -11.67 10.59
CA GLU A 297 10.38 -11.14 9.38
C GLU A 297 9.35 -10.45 8.48
N PHE A 298 8.24 -11.14 8.17
CA PHE A 298 7.19 -10.57 7.35
C PHE A 298 6.64 -9.26 7.94
N SER A 299 6.27 -9.27 9.23
CA SER A 299 5.77 -8.07 9.92
C SER A 299 6.80 -6.92 9.93
N HIS A 300 8.09 -7.24 10.15
CA HIS A 300 9.18 -6.28 10.29
C HIS A 300 9.49 -5.59 8.96
N GLU A 301 9.66 -6.37 7.90
CA GLU A 301 10.03 -5.81 6.60
C GLU A 301 8.86 -5.04 5.95
N LEU A 302 7.61 -5.43 6.21
CA LEU A 302 6.45 -4.59 5.84
C LEU A 302 6.37 -3.35 6.75
N GLY A 303 6.76 -3.45 8.02
CA GLY A 303 6.85 -2.33 8.95
C GLY A 303 7.76 -1.20 8.45
N HIS A 304 8.92 -1.53 7.88
CA HIS A 304 9.79 -0.53 7.23
C HIS A 304 9.10 0.25 6.12
N ASN A 305 8.22 -0.40 5.35
CA ASN A 305 7.43 0.26 4.31
C ASN A 305 6.34 1.19 4.87
N PHE A 306 5.94 1.00 6.12
CA PHE A 306 5.03 1.93 6.80
C PHE A 306 5.75 3.16 7.37
N GLY A 307 7.07 3.28 7.17
CA GLY A 307 7.89 4.34 7.73
C GLY A 307 8.37 4.07 9.15
N LEU A 308 8.32 2.81 9.61
CA LEU A 308 8.85 2.42 10.91
C LEU A 308 10.36 2.19 10.84
N ASN A 309 11.08 2.74 11.82
CA ASN A 309 12.47 2.41 12.10
C ASN A 309 12.55 1.27 13.12
N HIS A 310 13.75 0.75 13.37
CA HIS A 310 13.98 -0.18 14.48
C HIS A 310 13.73 0.51 15.82
N TYR A 311 13.16 -0.24 16.77
CA TYR A 311 12.84 0.22 18.13
C TYR A 311 12.07 1.55 18.17
N PRO A 312 10.93 1.67 17.46
CA PRO A 312 10.17 2.91 17.35
C PRO A 312 9.71 3.38 18.73
N GLY A 313 10.04 4.64 19.06
CA GLY A 313 9.71 5.23 20.36
C GLY A 313 10.47 4.66 21.56
N GLY A 314 11.53 3.87 21.34
CA GLY A 314 12.27 3.19 22.40
C GLY A 314 11.37 2.31 23.26
N PHE A 315 11.64 2.22 24.57
CA PHE A 315 10.80 1.44 25.50
C PHE A 315 9.30 1.82 25.46
N GLU A 316 8.99 3.11 25.38
CA GLU A 316 7.60 3.59 25.46
C GLU A 316 6.77 3.22 24.22
N GLY A 317 7.43 3.10 23.05
CA GLY A 317 6.76 2.72 21.80
C GLY A 317 6.92 1.25 21.42
N SER A 318 8.02 0.60 21.81
CA SER A 318 8.40 -0.74 21.32
C SER A 318 8.04 -1.90 22.24
N ILE A 319 7.66 -1.64 23.50
CA ILE A 319 7.25 -2.68 24.44
C ILE A 319 5.72 -2.63 24.59
N HIS A 320 5.06 -3.78 24.48
CA HIS A 320 3.64 -3.88 24.84
C HIS A 320 3.48 -3.72 26.36
N ARG A 321 2.40 -3.05 26.79
CA ARG A 321 2.29 -2.56 28.17
C ARG A 321 1.01 -3.01 28.86
N ALA A 322 0.98 -2.94 30.20
CA ALA A 322 -0.20 -3.20 31.00
C ALA A 322 -1.27 -2.12 30.82
N ALA A 323 -2.54 -2.43 31.12
CA ALA A 323 -3.68 -1.54 30.92
C ALA A 323 -3.61 -0.16 31.64
N ILE A 324 -2.72 -0.04 32.63
CA ILE A 324 -2.45 1.20 33.39
C ILE A 324 -1.26 2.00 32.84
N SER A 325 -0.74 1.61 31.69
CA SER A 325 0.38 2.24 31.00
C SER A 325 -0.06 2.79 29.63
N PRO A 326 0.61 3.85 29.13
CA PRO A 326 0.53 4.22 27.71
C PRO A 326 0.92 3.04 26.81
N ASN A 327 0.62 3.12 25.51
CA ASN A 327 0.99 2.07 24.54
C ASN A 327 0.43 0.65 24.87
N SER A 328 -0.60 0.55 25.70
CA SER A 328 -1.31 -0.69 26.03
C SER A 328 -2.51 -0.94 25.13
N THR A 329 -2.70 -2.19 24.70
CA THR A 329 -3.87 -2.66 23.94
C THR A 329 -3.88 -4.19 23.91
N TRP A 330 -4.98 -4.80 23.48
CA TRP A 330 -5.03 -6.19 23.00
C TRP A 330 -5.39 -6.20 21.51
N GLY A 331 -4.91 -7.17 20.75
CA GLY A 331 -5.33 -7.41 19.38
C GLY A 331 -6.76 -7.95 19.33
N TRP A 332 -7.40 -7.88 18.17
CA TRP A 332 -8.70 -8.49 17.95
C TRP A 332 -8.76 -9.22 16.61
N ASP A 333 -9.08 -10.51 16.66
CA ASP A 333 -9.39 -11.29 15.47
C ASP A 333 -10.88 -11.16 15.19
N SER A 334 -11.22 -10.34 14.20
CA SER A 334 -12.60 -10.03 13.85
C SER A 334 -13.38 -11.21 13.25
N THR A 335 -12.69 -12.19 12.67
CA THR A 335 -13.32 -13.37 12.06
C THR A 335 -13.65 -14.43 13.11
N ARG A 336 -12.68 -14.71 14.00
CA ARG A 336 -12.84 -15.67 15.09
C ARG A 336 -13.56 -15.06 16.30
N ASN A 337 -13.70 -13.74 16.32
CA ASN A 337 -14.24 -12.94 17.41
C ASN A 337 -13.59 -13.29 18.77
N VAL A 338 -12.26 -13.20 18.80
CA VAL A 338 -11.42 -13.43 19.99
C VAL A 338 -10.42 -12.30 20.15
N PHE A 339 -10.01 -12.03 21.38
CA PHE A 339 -8.91 -11.10 21.65
C PHE A 339 -7.56 -11.81 21.60
N LEU A 340 -6.52 -11.08 21.17
CA LEU A 340 -5.12 -11.50 21.25
C LEU A 340 -4.44 -10.66 22.33
N PRO A 341 -4.21 -11.21 23.54
CA PRO A 341 -3.51 -10.46 24.57
C PRO A 341 -2.11 -10.00 24.13
N ASN A 342 -1.64 -8.90 24.70
CA ASN A 342 -0.32 -8.36 24.37
C ASN A 342 0.82 -8.93 25.23
N PHE A 343 0.62 -10.14 25.75
CA PHE A 343 1.55 -10.86 26.61
C PHE A 343 1.55 -12.35 26.25
N GLU A 344 2.63 -13.04 26.58
CA GLU A 344 2.81 -14.46 26.30
C GLU A 344 1.78 -15.33 27.04
N LYS A 345 1.38 -16.44 26.42
CA LYS A 345 0.60 -17.48 27.11
C LYS A 345 1.40 -18.11 28.26
N ALA A 346 2.71 -18.25 28.11
CA ALA A 346 3.57 -18.84 29.12
C ALA A 346 3.69 -17.95 30.38
N VAL A 347 3.74 -18.59 31.55
CA VAL A 347 3.97 -17.91 32.84
C VAL A 347 5.45 -18.03 33.19
N THR A 348 6.24 -17.06 32.73
CA THR A 348 7.70 -17.04 32.94
C THR A 348 8.13 -16.09 34.07
N ALA A 349 7.24 -15.20 34.50
CA ALA A 349 7.47 -14.14 35.47
C ALA A 349 8.64 -13.18 35.10
N ALA A 350 9.08 -13.20 33.85
CA ALA A 350 10.13 -12.33 33.36
C ALA A 350 9.56 -10.93 33.06
N PRO A 351 10.29 -9.85 33.40
CA PRO A 351 9.95 -8.52 32.89
C PRO A 351 10.39 -8.38 31.43
N THR A 352 9.67 -7.57 30.67
CA THR A 352 10.04 -7.22 29.29
C THR A 352 10.76 -5.88 29.29
N CYS A 353 12.06 -5.88 28.98
CA CYS A 353 12.90 -4.70 29.15
C CYS A 353 13.48 -4.17 27.84
N GLN A 354 13.60 -2.85 27.72
CA GLN A 354 14.32 -2.14 26.66
C GLN A 354 15.11 -1.00 27.29
N ASP A 355 16.41 -0.91 26.99
CA ASP A 355 17.30 0.17 27.44
C ASP A 355 17.22 0.48 28.94
N GLY A 356 17.19 -0.57 29.77
CA GLY A 356 17.17 -0.47 31.24
C GLY A 356 15.81 -0.15 31.87
N LYS A 357 14.77 0.11 31.06
CA LYS A 357 13.37 0.20 31.52
C LYS A 357 12.66 -1.14 31.31
N CYS A 358 11.71 -1.49 32.17
CA CYS A 358 11.06 -2.80 32.17
C CYS A 358 9.55 -2.71 32.42
N GLU A 359 8.76 -3.47 31.66
CA GLU A 359 7.38 -3.79 32.05
C GLU A 359 7.35 -5.05 32.90
N ARG A 360 6.64 -4.98 34.03
CA ARG A 360 6.41 -6.16 34.88
C ARG A 360 5.37 -7.07 34.24
N PRO A 361 5.49 -8.40 34.36
CA PRO A 361 4.56 -9.34 33.77
C PRO A 361 3.15 -9.24 34.39
N PHE A 362 2.11 -9.53 33.60
CA PHE A 362 0.72 -9.60 34.05
C PHE A 362 0.41 -11.00 34.56
N HIS A 363 0.19 -11.18 35.88
CA HIS A 363 0.00 -12.52 36.49
C HIS A 363 1.11 -13.53 36.13
N GLY A 364 2.34 -13.04 35.89
CA GLY A 364 3.48 -13.85 35.48
C GLY A 364 3.61 -14.07 33.96
N HIS A 365 2.66 -13.58 33.16
CA HIS A 365 2.76 -13.53 31.70
C HIS A 365 3.62 -12.33 31.25
N SER A 366 4.70 -12.60 30.53
CA SER A 366 5.62 -11.57 30.03
C SER A 366 5.00 -10.80 28.87
N PHE A 367 5.16 -9.48 28.83
CA PHE A 367 4.61 -8.66 27.75
C PHE A 367 5.38 -8.85 26.44
N GLY A 368 4.67 -8.77 25.31
CA GLY A 368 5.27 -8.84 23.99
C GLY A 368 6.11 -7.61 23.62
N ARG A 369 6.74 -7.69 22.45
CA ARG A 369 7.49 -6.58 21.84
C ARG A 369 6.91 -6.22 20.48
N ASP A 370 7.15 -5.00 20.05
CA ASP A 370 6.80 -4.53 18.72
C ASP A 370 7.54 -5.34 17.63
N THR A 371 6.92 -5.43 16.45
CA THR A 371 7.50 -6.06 15.26
C THR A 371 8.87 -5.51 14.87
N MET A 372 9.15 -4.24 15.19
CA MET A 372 10.41 -3.56 14.89
C MET A 372 11.44 -3.64 16.04
N ALA A 373 11.18 -4.43 17.07
CA ALA A 373 11.97 -4.48 18.30
C ALA A 373 12.09 -5.91 18.85
N ASP A 374 12.50 -6.85 18.00
CA ASP A 374 12.65 -8.28 18.31
C ASP A 374 11.35 -8.97 18.79
N GLY A 375 10.20 -8.47 18.35
CA GLY A 375 8.91 -9.11 18.59
C GLY A 375 8.76 -10.44 17.85
N TYR A 376 7.74 -11.19 18.25
CA TYR A 376 7.37 -12.45 17.61
C TYR A 376 5.87 -12.73 17.80
N PRO A 377 5.26 -13.62 16.98
CA PRO A 377 3.85 -13.98 17.12
C PRO A 377 3.59 -14.69 18.46
N LEU A 378 2.74 -14.09 19.31
CA LEU A 378 2.45 -14.63 20.64
C LEU A 378 1.47 -15.81 20.63
N TYR A 379 0.65 -15.92 19.57
CA TYR A 379 -0.43 -16.92 19.43
C TYR A 379 -0.45 -17.52 18.02
N PRO A 380 0.59 -18.26 17.62
CA PRO A 380 0.75 -18.72 16.24
C PRO A 380 -0.37 -19.64 15.74
N ASP A 381 -1.13 -20.31 16.62
CA ASP A 381 -2.30 -21.11 16.20
C ASP A 381 -3.49 -20.22 15.78
N THR A 382 -3.44 -18.94 16.16
CA THR A 382 -4.44 -17.93 15.85
C THR A 382 -3.97 -16.94 14.80
N ASN A 383 -2.78 -16.38 15.01
CA ASN A 383 -2.19 -15.35 14.21
C ASN A 383 -0.67 -15.52 14.20
N ARG A 384 -0.12 -15.84 13.03
CA ARG A 384 1.31 -16.09 12.82
C ARG A 384 2.12 -14.81 12.57
N TYR A 385 1.56 -13.64 12.85
CA TYR A 385 2.23 -12.35 12.69
C TYR A 385 2.44 -11.65 14.03
N THR A 386 3.50 -10.86 14.12
CA THR A 386 3.80 -10.08 15.31
C THR A 386 2.85 -8.88 15.40
N MET A 387 2.31 -8.67 16.59
CA MET A 387 1.39 -7.58 16.86
C MET A 387 2.12 -6.23 16.95
N LEU A 388 1.73 -5.25 16.13
CA LEU A 388 2.15 -3.86 16.24
C LEU A 388 1.71 -3.28 17.60
N THR A 389 2.59 -2.53 18.26
CA THR A 389 2.18 -1.70 19.41
C THR A 389 1.27 -0.56 18.93
N PRO A 390 0.45 0.06 19.82
CA PRO A 390 -0.32 1.25 19.49
C PRO A 390 0.51 2.36 18.83
N TYR A 391 1.75 2.57 19.30
CA TYR A 391 2.69 3.53 18.74
C TYR A 391 2.97 3.25 17.26
N SER A 392 3.41 2.04 16.93
CA SER A 392 3.71 1.64 15.56
C SER A 392 2.46 1.57 14.69
N LEU A 393 1.34 1.13 15.25
CA LEU A 393 0.05 1.06 14.55
C LEU A 393 -0.46 2.46 14.15
N LYS A 394 -0.19 3.50 14.96
CA LYS A 394 -0.49 4.90 14.61
C LYS A 394 0.37 5.39 13.43
N ILE A 395 1.66 5.07 13.41
CA ILE A 395 2.54 5.43 12.28
C ILE A 395 2.06 4.73 11.00
N ALA A 396 1.78 3.43 11.08
CA ALA A 396 1.27 2.65 9.96
C ALA A 396 -0.08 3.17 9.45
N GLN A 397 -0.96 3.60 10.35
CA GLN A 397 -2.22 4.25 9.97
C GLN A 397 -1.96 5.56 9.21
N GLY A 398 -1.05 6.41 9.69
CA GLY A 398 -0.68 7.65 9.00
C GLY A 398 -0.10 7.41 7.61
N PHE A 399 0.72 6.37 7.44
CA PHE A 399 1.22 5.96 6.13
C PHE A 399 0.09 5.56 5.18
N ILE A 400 -0.82 4.68 5.62
CA ILE A 400 -1.93 4.18 4.79
C ILE A 400 -2.90 5.32 4.44
N GLU A 401 -3.27 6.17 5.40
CA GLU A 401 -4.13 7.33 5.17
C GLU A 401 -3.49 8.37 4.23
N GLY A 402 -2.16 8.49 4.25
CA GLY A 402 -1.41 9.41 3.39
C GLY A 402 -1.28 8.97 1.92
N LYS A 403 -1.67 7.75 1.58
CA LYS A 403 -1.59 7.19 0.23
C LYS A 403 -2.92 7.27 -0.51
N ALA A 404 -2.84 7.36 -1.84
CA ALA A 404 -4.00 7.21 -2.70
C ALA A 404 -4.44 5.73 -2.77
N VAL A 405 -5.65 5.49 -3.25
CA VAL A 405 -6.18 4.16 -3.59
C VAL A 405 -6.65 4.16 -5.04
N PHE A 406 -6.48 3.05 -5.74
CA PHE A 406 -7.07 2.85 -7.07
C PHE A 406 -8.60 2.81 -6.97
N SER A 407 -9.30 3.51 -7.85
CA SER A 407 -10.76 3.58 -7.85
C SER A 407 -11.34 3.52 -9.26
N LYS A 408 -12.18 2.52 -9.52
CA LYS A 408 -12.92 2.38 -10.79
C LYS A 408 -13.99 3.44 -10.99
N THR A 409 -14.47 4.06 -9.90
CA THR A 409 -15.55 5.06 -9.93
C THR A 409 -15.03 6.48 -10.03
N SER A 410 -13.72 6.70 -9.85
CA SER A 410 -13.12 8.02 -9.98
C SER A 410 -12.77 8.36 -11.42
N SER A 411 -13.02 9.60 -11.81
CA SER A 411 -12.65 10.15 -13.11
C SER A 411 -11.14 10.10 -13.35
N THR A 412 -10.32 10.28 -12.31
CA THR A 412 -8.85 10.20 -12.37
C THR A 412 -8.31 8.78 -12.21
N GLY A 413 -9.17 7.84 -11.80
CA GLY A 413 -8.81 6.47 -11.44
C GLY A 413 -8.21 6.32 -10.03
N TYR A 414 -8.15 7.40 -9.24
CA TYR A 414 -7.66 7.36 -7.86
C TYR A 414 -8.50 8.21 -6.91
N MET A 415 -8.57 7.76 -5.67
CA MET A 415 -9.10 8.55 -4.56
C MET A 415 -8.01 8.73 -3.51
N LYS A 416 -8.00 9.87 -2.80
CA LYS A 416 -7.10 10.12 -1.68
C LYS A 416 -7.85 10.75 -0.51
N TRP A 417 -7.42 10.45 0.70
CA TRP A 417 -8.00 11.03 1.91
C TRP A 417 -7.71 12.53 2.01
N ASP A 418 -8.75 13.31 2.32
CA ASP A 418 -8.65 14.72 2.68
C ASP A 418 -9.07 14.90 4.14
N GLU A 419 -8.11 15.25 5.00
CA GLU A 419 -8.35 15.40 6.45
C GLU A 419 -9.29 16.56 6.77
N GLY A 420 -9.28 17.64 5.98
CA GLY A 420 -10.12 18.82 6.20
C GLY A 420 -11.58 18.57 5.84
N ARG A 421 -11.82 17.77 4.79
CA ARG A 421 -13.15 17.34 4.35
C ARG A 421 -13.63 16.07 5.04
N LYS A 422 -12.73 15.33 5.69
CA LYS A 422 -12.99 14.02 6.33
C LYS A 422 -13.62 13.03 5.34
N SER A 423 -13.10 12.98 4.12
CA SER A 423 -13.60 12.09 3.07
C SER A 423 -12.51 11.69 2.07
N MET A 424 -12.75 10.58 1.35
CA MET A 424 -11.97 10.25 0.16
C MET A 424 -12.44 11.15 -0.99
N VAL A 425 -11.52 11.86 -1.63
CA VAL A 425 -11.78 12.75 -2.77
C VAL A 425 -10.99 12.29 -3.99
N GLU A 426 -11.44 12.68 -5.18
CA GLU A 426 -10.69 12.40 -6.41
C GLU A 426 -9.29 13.00 -6.32
N TRP A 427 -8.31 12.24 -6.76
CA TRP A 427 -6.91 12.64 -6.74
C TRP A 427 -6.23 12.15 -8.01
N GLY A 428 -5.27 12.91 -8.52
CA GLY A 428 -4.45 12.49 -9.64
C GLY A 428 -3.31 13.46 -9.84
N GLU A 429 -2.26 13.01 -10.51
CA GLU A 429 -1.12 13.87 -10.87
C GLU A 429 -1.16 14.30 -12.33
N LEU A 430 -1.89 13.57 -13.17
CA LEU A 430 -2.07 13.83 -14.59
C LEU A 430 -3.54 14.16 -14.89
N TYR A 431 -3.76 15.24 -15.65
CA TYR A 431 -5.06 15.57 -16.23
C TYR A 431 -4.93 15.74 -17.74
N ARG A 432 -5.90 15.22 -18.50
CA ARG A 432 -6.00 15.41 -19.94
C ARG A 432 -7.07 16.44 -20.23
N ALA A 433 -6.66 17.65 -20.58
CA ALA A 433 -7.53 18.77 -20.87
C ALA A 433 -7.96 18.74 -22.35
N ALA A 434 -9.21 19.09 -22.59
CA ALA A 434 -9.69 19.43 -23.92
C ALA A 434 -9.02 20.74 -24.39
N PRO A 435 -8.83 20.95 -25.70
CA PRO A 435 -8.21 22.18 -26.22
C PRO A 435 -8.91 23.47 -25.75
N GLU A 436 -10.23 23.42 -25.55
CA GLU A 436 -11.02 24.57 -25.08
C GLU A 436 -10.74 24.92 -23.62
N GLU A 437 -10.39 23.94 -22.77
CA GLU A 437 -9.98 24.16 -21.38
C GLU A 437 -8.60 24.83 -21.29
N ALA A 438 -7.82 24.78 -22.38
CA ALA A 438 -6.47 25.33 -22.46
C ALA A 438 -6.43 26.74 -23.11
N GLY A 439 -7.57 27.42 -23.20
CA GLY A 439 -7.67 28.84 -23.53
C GLY A 439 -7.04 29.76 -22.48
N GLN A 440 -7.13 31.08 -22.68
CA GLN A 440 -6.46 32.07 -21.83
C GLN A 440 -6.83 31.90 -20.34
N GLY A 441 -5.83 31.56 -19.51
CA GLY A 441 -6.00 31.35 -18.07
C GLY A 441 -6.58 29.99 -17.66
N GLY A 442 -6.99 29.14 -18.61
CA GLY A 442 -7.70 27.89 -18.33
C GLY A 442 -6.83 26.79 -17.72
N LEU A 443 -5.53 26.75 -18.03
CA LEU A 443 -4.62 25.72 -17.48
C LEU A 443 -4.22 25.94 -16.01
N MET A 444 -4.22 27.19 -15.51
CA MET A 444 -3.72 27.47 -14.15
C MET A 444 -4.57 26.81 -13.04
N PRO A 445 -5.92 26.83 -13.09
CA PRO A 445 -6.74 26.07 -12.15
C PRO A 445 -6.43 24.58 -12.13
N LEU A 446 -6.17 23.98 -13.30
CA LEU A 446 -5.82 22.56 -13.41
C LEU A 446 -4.46 22.27 -12.77
N LEU A 447 -3.45 23.08 -13.07
CA LEU A 447 -2.09 22.90 -12.52
C LEU A 447 -1.97 23.16 -11.01
N ARG A 448 -2.99 23.74 -10.36
CA ARG A 448 -3.08 23.78 -8.89
C ARG A 448 -3.41 22.41 -8.30
N SER A 449 -4.15 21.59 -9.03
CA SER A 449 -4.60 20.26 -8.59
C SER A 449 -3.73 19.13 -9.13
N PHE A 450 -3.18 19.30 -10.33
CA PHE A 450 -2.42 18.27 -11.05
C PHE A 450 -0.95 18.66 -11.16
N GLN A 451 -0.08 17.66 -11.22
CA GLN A 451 1.36 17.86 -11.47
C GLN A 451 1.64 18.12 -12.95
N ARG A 452 0.85 17.49 -13.82
CA ARG A 452 0.95 17.57 -15.27
C ARG A 452 -0.41 17.72 -15.92
N VAL A 453 -0.50 18.56 -16.93
CA VAL A 453 -1.66 18.64 -17.84
C VAL A 453 -1.21 18.27 -19.25
N GLU A 454 -1.93 17.36 -19.88
CA GLU A 454 -1.78 16.98 -21.29
C GLU A 454 -2.93 17.61 -22.08
N VAL A 455 -2.64 18.21 -23.24
CA VAL A 455 -3.63 18.79 -24.16
C VAL A 455 -3.52 18.07 -25.50
N ASP A 456 -4.54 17.27 -25.81
CA ASP A 456 -4.60 16.49 -27.05
C ASP A 456 -5.49 17.25 -28.07
N ILE A 457 -4.89 17.69 -29.18
CA ILE A 457 -5.53 18.50 -30.23
C ILE A 457 -5.67 17.64 -31.50
N PHE A 458 -6.87 17.47 -32.03
CA PHE A 458 -7.13 16.66 -33.23
C PHE A 458 -8.35 17.15 -34.01
N ASP A 459 -8.58 16.61 -35.21
CA ASP A 459 -9.71 17.04 -36.03
C ASP A 459 -11.05 16.80 -35.31
N GLY A 460 -11.83 17.87 -35.12
CA GLY A 460 -13.08 17.87 -34.36
C GLY A 460 -12.93 18.25 -32.87
N HIS A 461 -11.70 18.27 -32.34
CA HIS A 461 -11.35 18.73 -31.00
C HIS A 461 -10.12 19.62 -31.11
N TRP A 462 -10.35 20.87 -31.48
CA TRP A 462 -9.30 21.83 -31.86
C TRP A 462 -9.63 23.23 -31.36
N ALA A 463 -8.61 23.94 -30.89
CA ALA A 463 -8.66 25.35 -30.59
C ALA A 463 -7.60 26.10 -31.39
N ALA A 464 -7.95 27.30 -31.88
CA ALA A 464 -7.04 28.16 -32.63
C ALA A 464 -5.89 28.68 -31.76
N GLU A 465 -6.12 28.83 -30.46
CA GLU A 465 -5.15 29.38 -29.52
C GLU A 465 -5.12 28.57 -28.22
N ILE A 466 -3.92 28.31 -27.72
CA ILE A 466 -3.66 27.62 -26.45
C ILE A 466 -2.73 28.51 -25.63
N PHE A 467 -2.93 28.58 -24.31
CA PHE A 467 -2.18 29.48 -23.44
C PHE A 467 -1.55 28.73 -22.26
N LEU A 468 -0.21 28.70 -22.23
CA LEU A 468 0.48 28.34 -21.01
C LEU A 468 0.32 29.47 -19.97
N PRO A 469 0.08 29.16 -18.68
CA PRO A 469 -0.05 30.18 -17.65
C PRO A 469 1.21 31.05 -17.53
N ILE A 470 1.07 32.23 -16.93
CA ILE A 470 2.24 33.05 -16.58
C ILE A 470 3.15 32.21 -15.65
N PRO A 471 4.43 32.02 -15.97
CA PRO A 471 5.34 31.27 -15.12
C PRO A 471 5.57 32.04 -13.82
N GLU A 472 5.37 31.34 -12.69
CA GLU A 472 5.49 31.92 -11.35
C GLU A 472 5.82 30.85 -10.31
N THR A 473 6.22 31.26 -9.11
CA THR A 473 6.56 30.33 -8.03
C THR A 473 5.49 29.26 -7.77
N ALA A 474 4.20 29.61 -7.94
CA ALA A 474 3.08 28.70 -7.72
C ALA A 474 2.97 27.55 -8.74
N ASN A 475 3.54 27.69 -9.94
CA ASN A 475 3.56 26.64 -10.97
C ASN A 475 4.96 26.07 -11.24
N ARG A 476 5.96 26.43 -10.43
CA ARG A 476 7.30 25.85 -10.53
C ARG A 476 7.26 24.31 -10.40
N GLY A 477 7.91 23.64 -11.33
CA GLY A 477 7.97 22.18 -11.45
C GLY A 477 6.74 21.54 -12.11
N LYS A 478 5.71 22.31 -12.47
CA LYS A 478 4.53 21.79 -13.16
C LYS A 478 4.82 21.54 -14.63
N GLY A 479 4.24 20.48 -15.18
CA GLY A 479 4.42 20.08 -16.57
C GLY A 479 3.19 20.35 -17.43
N VAL A 480 3.40 20.75 -18.68
CA VAL A 480 2.37 20.76 -19.73
C VAL A 480 2.90 20.01 -20.94
N ARG A 481 2.12 19.08 -21.47
CA ARG A 481 2.38 18.44 -22.76
C ARG A 481 1.27 18.81 -23.74
N ILE A 482 1.65 19.02 -24.99
CA ILE A 482 0.73 19.31 -26.09
C ILE A 482 0.99 18.30 -27.20
N ILE A 483 -0.07 17.63 -27.65
CA ILE A 483 -0.04 16.68 -28.77
C ILE A 483 -0.95 17.27 -29.85
N HIS A 484 -0.38 17.69 -30.98
CA HIS A 484 -1.12 18.33 -32.07
C HIS A 484 -1.23 17.42 -33.29
N GLN A 485 -2.44 17.03 -33.64
CA GLN A 485 -2.79 16.16 -34.76
C GLN A 485 -3.88 16.74 -35.67
N ALA A 486 -4.36 17.94 -35.38
CA ALA A 486 -5.39 18.60 -36.17
C ALA A 486 -4.82 19.13 -37.48
N THR A 487 -5.67 19.18 -38.50
CA THR A 487 -5.33 19.74 -39.81
C THR A 487 -5.12 21.25 -39.74
N TYR A 488 -5.86 21.94 -38.87
CA TYR A 488 -5.69 23.37 -38.64
C TYR A 488 -4.59 23.64 -37.61
N GLU A 489 -3.74 24.60 -37.93
CA GLU A 489 -2.66 25.04 -37.04
C GLU A 489 -3.22 25.68 -35.75
N THR A 490 -2.44 25.65 -34.67
CA THR A 490 -2.80 26.27 -33.38
C THR A 490 -1.69 27.20 -32.93
N THR A 491 -2.02 28.40 -32.46
CA THR A 491 -1.06 29.33 -31.87
C THR A 491 -0.91 29.04 -30.38
N LEU A 492 0.27 28.60 -29.95
CA LEU A 492 0.62 28.45 -28.53
C LEU A 492 1.21 29.74 -27.99
N HIS A 493 0.61 30.28 -26.93
CA HIS A 493 1.13 31.42 -26.17
C HIS A 493 1.92 30.94 -24.96
N LEU A 494 3.20 31.31 -24.89
CA LEU A 494 4.10 30.95 -23.79
C LEU A 494 5.21 31.99 -23.62
N ASN A 495 5.64 32.23 -22.38
CA ASN A 495 6.75 33.13 -22.03
C ASN A 495 6.66 34.55 -22.64
N GLY A 496 5.45 35.07 -22.85
CA GLY A 496 5.22 36.37 -23.51
C GLY A 496 5.46 36.38 -25.02
N THR A 497 5.56 35.20 -25.63
CA THR A 497 5.78 34.97 -27.07
C THR A 497 4.74 33.99 -27.63
N THR A 498 4.78 33.74 -28.93
CA THR A 498 3.94 32.75 -29.60
C THR A 498 4.75 31.73 -30.38
N LEU A 499 4.24 30.50 -30.44
CA LEU A 499 4.76 29.39 -31.24
C LEU A 499 3.63 28.81 -32.09
N GLN A 500 3.85 28.65 -33.39
CA GLN A 500 2.88 28.00 -34.27
C GLN A 500 3.02 26.48 -34.14
N LEU A 501 1.93 25.81 -33.78
CA LEU A 501 1.82 24.35 -33.71
C LEU A 501 1.17 23.80 -34.99
N ASN A 502 1.76 22.72 -35.49
CA ASN A 502 1.36 22.01 -36.70
C ASN A 502 1.04 20.55 -36.39
N LYS A 503 0.33 19.92 -37.32
CA LYS A 503 0.07 18.48 -37.26
C LYS A 503 1.38 17.70 -37.15
N GLY A 504 1.47 16.86 -36.11
CA GLY A 504 2.67 16.07 -35.80
C GLY A 504 3.41 16.55 -34.56
N ASP A 505 3.18 17.79 -34.11
CA ASP A 505 3.93 18.35 -32.99
C ASP A 505 3.57 17.65 -31.67
N VAL A 506 4.60 17.24 -30.93
CA VAL A 506 4.50 16.74 -29.55
C VAL A 506 5.52 17.51 -28.72
N LEU A 507 5.04 18.38 -27.84
CA LEU A 507 5.87 19.30 -27.07
C LEU A 507 5.67 19.10 -25.57
N ASN A 508 6.75 19.10 -24.81
CA ASN A 508 6.73 19.04 -23.35
C ASN A 508 7.36 20.31 -22.78
N PHE A 509 6.70 20.93 -21.80
CA PHE A 509 7.17 22.11 -21.11
C PHE A 509 7.11 21.91 -19.60
N VAL A 510 8.13 22.40 -18.87
CA VAL A 510 8.15 22.45 -17.40
C VAL A 510 8.41 23.89 -16.97
N SER A 511 7.60 24.41 -16.05
CA SER A 511 7.83 25.74 -15.50
C SER A 511 8.96 25.71 -14.48
N ASP A 512 9.96 26.59 -14.61
CA ASP A 512 10.98 26.82 -13.58
C ASP A 512 10.55 27.91 -12.57
N GLY A 513 9.35 28.49 -12.77
CA GLY A 513 8.79 29.61 -12.03
C GLY A 513 9.12 31.00 -12.60
N ARG A 514 9.87 31.05 -13.71
CA ARG A 514 10.22 32.27 -14.48
C ARG A 514 9.95 32.12 -15.97
N ALA A 515 10.06 30.91 -16.50
CA ALA A 515 9.77 30.51 -17.86
C ALA A 515 9.24 29.08 -17.91
N TRP A 516 8.51 28.77 -18.98
CA TRP A 516 8.22 27.40 -19.43
C TRP A 516 9.36 26.92 -20.30
N GLU A 517 10.13 25.96 -19.79
CA GLU A 517 11.30 25.40 -20.45
C GLU A 517 10.92 24.13 -21.22
N PRO A 518 11.37 23.97 -22.47
CA PRO A 518 11.11 22.77 -23.26
C PRO A 518 11.94 21.58 -22.75
N TYR A 519 11.35 20.39 -22.78
CA TYR A 519 12.02 19.14 -22.43
C TYR A 519 11.77 18.08 -23.50
N GLU A 520 12.77 17.24 -23.79
CA GLU A 520 12.57 16.05 -24.61
C GLU A 520 11.67 15.05 -23.86
N ASP A 521 12.03 14.75 -22.61
CA ASP A 521 11.25 13.96 -21.67
C ASP A 521 11.12 14.70 -20.34
N PHE A 522 10.01 14.49 -19.63
CA PHE A 522 9.81 15.12 -18.32
C PHE A 522 10.84 14.63 -17.29
N PRO A 523 11.34 15.54 -16.42
CA PRO A 523 12.32 15.21 -15.38
C PRO A 523 11.69 14.48 -14.18
N GLU A 524 10.36 14.35 -14.14
CA GLU A 524 9.61 13.61 -13.13
C GLU A 524 8.61 12.62 -13.75
N HIS A 525 8.28 11.58 -12.98
CA HIS A 525 7.15 10.73 -13.27
C HIS A 525 5.87 11.26 -12.60
N VAL A 526 4.74 11.03 -13.26
CA VAL A 526 3.41 11.25 -12.70
C VAL A 526 2.63 9.96 -12.80
N ALA A 527 1.74 9.73 -11.83
CA ALA A 527 0.78 8.63 -11.90
C ALA A 527 -0.15 8.84 -13.10
N GLY A 528 -0.09 7.90 -14.05
CA GLY A 528 -0.98 7.87 -15.20
C GLY A 528 -2.43 7.58 -14.78
N ARG A 529 -3.39 7.92 -15.65
CA ARG A 529 -4.81 7.57 -15.46
C ARG A 529 -5.06 6.13 -15.91
N PRO A 530 -5.43 5.20 -15.01
CA PRO A 530 -5.73 3.83 -15.39
C PRO A 530 -6.90 3.72 -16.38
N GLN A 531 -6.78 2.83 -17.35
CA GLN A 531 -7.86 2.40 -18.25
C GLN A 531 -8.66 1.23 -17.66
N GLN A 532 -7.97 0.29 -17.01
CA GLN A 532 -8.58 -0.86 -16.33
C GLN A 532 -7.89 -1.09 -15.00
N ILE A 533 -8.67 -1.43 -13.96
CA ILE A 533 -8.17 -1.67 -12.61
C ILE A 533 -8.65 -3.04 -12.15
N GLY A 534 -7.73 -3.85 -11.67
CA GLY A 534 -8.02 -5.16 -11.08
C GLY A 534 -8.37 -6.24 -12.10
N VAL A 535 -7.73 -6.20 -13.27
CA VAL A 535 -7.87 -7.23 -14.32
C VAL A 535 -6.60 -8.08 -14.41
N PRO A 536 -6.67 -9.35 -14.85
CA PRO A 536 -5.47 -10.14 -15.08
C PRO A 536 -4.51 -9.45 -16.07
N ALA A 537 -3.25 -9.33 -15.70
CA ALA A 537 -2.25 -8.61 -16.47
C ALA A 537 -0.97 -9.42 -16.69
N THR A 538 -0.30 -9.09 -17.79
CA THR A 538 1.07 -9.50 -18.10
C THR A 538 1.94 -8.26 -17.94
N THR A 539 2.73 -8.23 -16.88
CA THR A 539 3.74 -7.20 -16.64
C THR A 539 5.00 -7.56 -17.41
N LEU A 540 5.42 -6.67 -18.31
CA LEU A 540 6.62 -6.85 -19.14
C LEU A 540 7.73 -5.97 -18.58
N VAL A 541 8.90 -6.57 -18.34
CA VAL A 541 10.07 -5.87 -17.77
C VAL A 541 11.35 -6.21 -18.54
N GLY A 542 12.32 -5.30 -18.53
CA GLY A 542 13.62 -5.52 -19.14
C GLY A 542 14.45 -4.25 -19.24
N PHE A 543 15.53 -4.31 -20.01
CA PHE A 543 16.44 -3.19 -20.24
C PHE A 543 16.50 -2.84 -21.73
N TYR A 544 16.68 -1.57 -22.04
CA TYR A 544 16.85 -1.07 -23.40
C TYR A 544 17.88 0.07 -23.44
N ASP A 545 18.54 0.21 -24.58
CA ASP A 545 19.54 1.25 -24.80
C ASP A 545 19.01 2.32 -25.77
N PRO A 546 18.65 3.52 -25.28
CA PRO A 546 18.28 4.63 -26.15
C PRO A 546 19.37 5.00 -27.16
N ASP A 547 20.64 4.87 -26.78
CA ASP A 547 21.78 5.26 -27.60
C ASP A 547 22.20 4.18 -28.61
N LEU A 548 21.53 3.01 -28.59
CA LEU A 548 21.80 1.87 -29.47
C LEU A 548 23.27 1.35 -29.44
N GLN A 549 24.01 1.59 -28.36
CA GLN A 549 25.39 1.11 -28.22
C GLN A 549 25.44 -0.35 -27.75
N ARG A 550 24.39 -0.82 -27.06
CA ARG A 550 24.24 -2.18 -26.57
C ARG A 550 22.86 -2.73 -26.90
N ALA A 551 22.78 -4.03 -27.13
CA ALA A 551 21.50 -4.72 -27.22
C ALA A 551 20.81 -4.65 -25.85
N GLY A 552 19.50 -4.46 -25.86
CA GLY A 552 18.69 -4.61 -24.66
C GLY A 552 18.12 -6.02 -24.54
N ILE A 553 17.43 -6.28 -23.42
CA ILE A 553 16.88 -7.58 -23.08
C ILE A 553 15.44 -7.45 -22.59
N ALA A 554 14.58 -8.37 -23.01
CA ALA A 554 13.29 -8.60 -22.38
C ALA A 554 13.40 -9.81 -21.44
N TYR A 555 13.02 -9.61 -20.18
CA TYR A 555 12.98 -10.70 -19.21
C TYR A 555 11.68 -11.51 -19.38
N PRO A 556 11.60 -12.72 -18.81
CA PRO A 556 10.36 -13.49 -18.79
C PRO A 556 9.20 -12.64 -18.27
N ALA A 557 8.08 -12.70 -18.99
CA ALA A 557 6.89 -11.94 -18.61
C ALA A 557 6.36 -12.38 -17.24
N LEU A 558 5.89 -11.42 -16.45
CA LEU A 558 5.33 -11.67 -15.13
C LEU A 558 3.81 -11.64 -15.23
N HIS A 559 3.12 -12.66 -14.72
CA HIS A 559 1.67 -12.77 -14.84
C HIS A 559 0.99 -12.63 -13.48
N CYS A 560 -0.07 -11.82 -13.40
CA CYS A 560 -0.85 -11.61 -12.18
C CYS A 560 -2.36 -11.63 -12.42
N ALA A 561 -3.12 -11.80 -11.35
CA ALA A 561 -4.59 -11.82 -11.39
C ALA A 561 -5.20 -10.43 -11.19
N TYR A 562 -4.46 -9.49 -10.58
CA TYR A 562 -4.88 -8.11 -10.34
C TYR A 562 -3.83 -7.12 -10.85
N GLY A 563 -4.07 -6.55 -12.03
CA GLY A 563 -3.22 -5.54 -12.63
C GLY A 563 -3.97 -4.24 -12.89
N VAL A 564 -3.19 -3.16 -13.05
CA VAL A 564 -3.68 -1.85 -13.45
C VAL A 564 -3.13 -1.57 -14.85
N ILE A 565 -4.02 -1.39 -15.81
CA ILE A 565 -3.68 -1.18 -17.23
C ILE A 565 -3.77 0.30 -17.53
N HIS A 566 -2.73 0.85 -18.15
CA HIS A 566 -2.69 2.24 -18.60
C HIS A 566 -2.90 2.32 -20.13
N PRO A 567 -3.39 3.45 -20.65
CA PRO A 567 -3.59 3.64 -22.08
C PRO A 567 -2.30 3.39 -22.88
N ALA A 568 -2.45 2.75 -24.04
CA ALA A 568 -1.39 2.70 -25.03
C ALA A 568 -1.19 4.09 -25.66
N ALA A 569 0.03 4.36 -26.09
CA ALA A 569 0.39 5.57 -26.82
C ALA A 569 -0.35 5.66 -28.16
N SER A 570 -0.77 6.86 -28.52
CA SER A 570 -1.31 7.20 -29.83
C SER A 570 -0.23 7.11 -30.91
N ALA A 571 -0.65 7.06 -32.19
CA ALA A 571 0.30 7.07 -33.32
C ALA A 571 1.19 8.32 -33.31
N ALA A 572 0.62 9.48 -32.96
CA ALA A 572 1.33 10.74 -32.83
C ALA A 572 2.47 10.69 -31.81
N GLU A 573 2.18 10.13 -30.62
CA GLU A 573 3.17 9.96 -29.57
C GLU A 573 4.28 9.00 -30.00
N VAL A 574 3.94 7.93 -30.71
CA VAL A 574 4.92 6.97 -31.23
C VAL A 574 5.80 7.58 -32.31
N ASP A 575 5.22 8.36 -33.24
CA ASP A 575 5.96 9.01 -34.33
C ASP A 575 6.94 10.07 -33.80
N ALA A 576 6.58 10.77 -32.72
CA ALA A 576 7.45 11.74 -32.05
C ALA A 576 8.46 11.10 -31.08
N ALA A 577 8.18 9.89 -30.58
CA ALA A 577 9.02 9.24 -29.59
C ALA A 577 10.35 8.75 -30.18
N ARG A 578 11.45 9.04 -29.48
CA ARG A 578 12.76 8.47 -29.80
C ARG A 578 12.81 6.97 -29.53
N CYS A 579 12.19 6.54 -28.43
CA CYS A 579 12.09 5.15 -28.01
C CYS A 579 10.65 4.79 -27.64
N TYR A 580 10.20 3.62 -28.05
CA TYR A 580 8.90 3.08 -27.66
C TYR A 580 8.91 1.56 -27.65
N ALA A 581 8.09 0.98 -26.77
CA ALA A 581 7.77 -0.43 -26.80
C ALA A 581 6.65 -0.72 -27.80
N TRP A 582 6.76 -1.84 -28.51
CA TRP A 582 5.78 -2.39 -29.43
C TRP A 582 5.42 -3.79 -28.99
N ILE A 583 4.16 -4.01 -28.61
CA ILE A 583 3.65 -5.29 -28.15
C ILE A 583 2.64 -5.78 -29.17
N SER A 584 2.76 -7.04 -29.60
CA SER A 584 1.85 -7.66 -30.56
C SER A 584 1.28 -8.97 -30.06
N ASN A 585 0.15 -9.37 -30.62
CA ASN A 585 -0.46 -10.68 -30.40
C ASN A 585 -0.60 -11.49 -31.70
N ALA A 586 -1.10 -12.72 -31.59
CA ALA A 586 -1.34 -13.61 -32.73
C ALA A 586 -2.41 -13.09 -33.72
N ARG A 587 -3.20 -12.08 -33.33
CA ARG A 587 -4.24 -11.45 -34.16
C ARG A 587 -3.74 -10.22 -34.93
N ASN A 588 -2.43 -9.94 -34.90
CA ASN A 588 -1.80 -8.75 -35.45
C ASN A 588 -2.28 -7.41 -34.84
N GLU A 589 -2.93 -7.46 -33.68
CA GLU A 589 -3.22 -6.26 -32.89
C GLU A 589 -1.94 -5.76 -32.23
N ARG A 590 -1.87 -4.45 -31.96
CA ARG A 590 -0.67 -3.79 -31.45
C ARG A 590 -1.00 -2.82 -30.32
N LEU A 591 -0.13 -2.78 -29.33
CA LEU A 591 -0.09 -1.76 -28.29
C LEU A 591 1.30 -1.12 -28.28
N HIS A 592 1.37 0.18 -28.04
CA HIS A 592 2.63 0.92 -27.94
C HIS A 592 2.72 1.65 -26.61
N PHE A 593 3.94 1.81 -26.09
CA PHE A 593 4.22 2.59 -24.88
C PHE A 593 5.46 3.44 -25.12
N VAL A 594 5.34 4.76 -24.97
CA VAL A 594 6.49 5.67 -25.08
C VAL A 594 7.44 5.45 -23.91
N LEU A 595 8.74 5.42 -24.21
CA LEU A 595 9.83 5.27 -23.25
C LEU A 595 10.76 6.48 -23.33
N HIS A 596 11.58 6.71 -22.30
CA HIS A 596 12.60 7.74 -22.31
C HIS A 596 13.55 7.58 -23.51
N GLY A 597 13.81 8.69 -24.20
CA GLY A 597 14.59 8.76 -25.44
C GLY A 597 16.09 8.94 -25.24
N THR A 598 16.56 9.05 -24.00
CA THR A 598 17.97 9.19 -23.63
C THR A 598 18.28 8.32 -22.42
N ARG A 599 19.55 7.93 -22.24
CA ARG A 599 19.98 7.22 -21.03
C ARG A 599 19.81 8.10 -19.81
N LEU A 600 19.12 7.58 -18.79
CA LEU A 600 18.86 8.31 -17.56
C LEU A 600 20.02 8.23 -16.56
N ASN A 601 20.80 7.15 -16.62
CA ASN A 601 22.07 6.99 -15.93
C ASN A 601 23.20 6.85 -16.96
N THR A 602 24.33 7.50 -16.70
CA THR A 602 25.51 7.40 -17.56
C THR A 602 26.00 5.96 -17.63
N ASN A 603 26.23 5.44 -18.85
CA ASN A 603 26.73 4.08 -19.14
C ASN A 603 25.82 2.92 -18.75
N GLU A 604 24.57 3.18 -18.35
CA GLU A 604 23.58 2.15 -18.04
C GLU A 604 22.43 2.19 -19.04
N LEU A 605 21.90 1.02 -19.38
CA LEU A 605 20.64 0.88 -20.10
C LEU A 605 19.49 1.38 -19.21
N ASN A 606 18.44 1.92 -19.81
CA ASN A 606 17.21 2.22 -19.09
C ASN A 606 16.42 0.93 -18.87
N ARG A 607 15.59 0.92 -17.82
CA ARG A 607 14.62 -0.14 -17.57
C ARG A 607 13.28 0.20 -18.22
N PHE A 608 12.58 -0.78 -18.78
CA PHE A 608 11.17 -0.67 -19.16
C PHE A 608 10.27 -1.53 -18.27
N HIS A 609 9.05 -1.09 -18.02
CA HIS A 609 8.04 -1.80 -17.25
C HIS A 609 6.61 -1.32 -17.56
N PHE A 610 5.74 -2.21 -18.02
CA PHE A 610 4.34 -1.87 -18.30
C PHE A 610 3.42 -3.09 -18.22
N ASN A 611 2.15 -2.85 -17.94
CA ASN A 611 1.12 -3.89 -17.87
C ASN A 611 0.32 -3.95 -19.18
N VAL A 612 0.16 -5.17 -19.70
CA VAL A 612 -0.74 -5.49 -20.81
C VAL A 612 -1.85 -6.40 -20.30
N PRO A 613 -3.13 -6.17 -20.65
CA PRO A 613 -4.20 -7.06 -20.19
C PRO A 613 -4.01 -8.46 -20.77
N GLN A 614 -4.18 -9.52 -19.98
CA GLN A 614 -4.03 -10.90 -20.47
C GLN A 614 -5.05 -11.25 -21.57
N SER A 615 -6.19 -10.55 -21.62
CA SER A 615 -7.16 -10.66 -22.71
C SER A 615 -6.59 -10.24 -24.08
N PHE A 616 -5.54 -9.41 -24.12
CA PHE A 616 -4.83 -9.08 -25.35
C PHE A 616 -4.01 -10.26 -25.88
N GLN A 617 -3.64 -11.24 -25.04
CA GLN A 617 -2.85 -12.41 -25.41
C GLN A 617 -1.53 -12.04 -26.10
N ALA A 618 -0.74 -11.17 -25.45
CA ALA A 618 0.54 -10.73 -25.98
C ALA A 618 1.47 -11.92 -26.28
N THR A 619 2.11 -11.90 -27.45
CA THR A 619 3.05 -12.95 -27.88
C THR A 619 4.47 -12.45 -28.06
N HIS A 620 4.65 -11.14 -28.30
CA HIS A 620 5.96 -10.54 -28.51
C HIS A 620 6.04 -9.14 -27.92
N VAL A 621 7.22 -8.78 -27.45
CA VAL A 621 7.62 -7.42 -27.11
C VAL A 621 8.82 -7.02 -27.96
N ARG A 622 8.81 -5.79 -28.45
CA ARG A 622 9.94 -5.13 -29.08
C ARG A 622 10.15 -3.78 -28.44
N VAL A 623 11.39 -3.31 -28.37
CA VAL A 623 11.68 -1.90 -28.10
C VAL A 623 12.38 -1.34 -29.32
N ILE A 624 11.83 -0.27 -29.87
CA ILE A 624 12.37 0.44 -31.02
C ILE A 624 12.93 1.76 -30.52
N CYS A 625 14.18 2.05 -30.84
CA CYS A 625 14.84 3.33 -30.58
C CYS A 625 15.44 3.85 -31.89
N HIS A 626 15.18 5.11 -32.23
CA HIS A 626 15.62 5.73 -33.49
C HIS A 626 15.29 4.86 -34.73
N GLY A 627 14.09 4.28 -34.77
CA GLY A 627 13.63 3.39 -35.84
C GLY A 627 14.31 2.01 -35.89
N THR A 628 15.25 1.73 -34.98
CA THR A 628 16.00 0.47 -34.90
C THR A 628 15.49 -0.37 -33.74
N GLN A 629 15.31 -1.67 -33.97
CA GLN A 629 14.92 -2.60 -32.90
C GLN A 629 16.10 -2.85 -31.96
N ASN A 630 15.98 -2.40 -30.71
CA ASN A 630 16.96 -2.62 -29.64
C ASN A 630 16.68 -3.89 -28.82
N VAL A 631 15.40 -4.18 -28.59
CA VAL A 631 14.94 -5.36 -27.81
C VAL A 631 13.98 -6.19 -28.66
N TYR A 632 14.08 -7.51 -28.54
CA TYR A 632 13.06 -8.46 -28.99
C TYR A 632 12.89 -9.55 -27.94
N GLY A 633 11.65 -9.85 -27.57
CA GLY A 633 11.31 -10.92 -26.63
C GLY A 633 10.06 -11.66 -27.04
N VAL A 634 10.05 -12.98 -26.82
CA VAL A 634 8.86 -13.82 -26.94
C VAL A 634 8.19 -13.89 -25.57
N ILE A 635 6.87 -13.70 -25.56
CA ILE A 635 6.06 -13.70 -24.34
C ILE A 635 5.39 -15.06 -24.21
N ALA A 636 5.75 -15.80 -23.15
CA ALA A 636 5.05 -17.01 -22.79
C ALA A 636 3.63 -16.68 -22.29
N PRO A 637 2.63 -17.54 -22.54
CA PRO A 637 1.30 -17.38 -21.94
C PRO A 637 1.35 -17.63 -20.42
N PRO A 638 0.39 -17.08 -19.66
CA PRO A 638 0.27 -17.36 -18.23
C PRO A 638 0.05 -18.86 -17.97
N LYS A 639 0.63 -19.36 -16.88
CA LYS A 639 0.52 -20.77 -16.43
C LYS A 639 -0.81 -21.06 -15.71
N GLY A 640 -1.59 -20.03 -15.38
CA GLY A 640 -2.87 -20.13 -14.67
C GLY A 640 -2.74 -20.29 -13.16
N THR A 641 -1.60 -19.89 -12.57
CA THR A 641 -1.33 -20.05 -11.14
C THR A 641 -1.47 -18.77 -10.33
N ALA A 642 -1.47 -17.60 -10.98
CA ALA A 642 -1.66 -16.31 -10.32
C ALA A 642 -3.02 -16.22 -9.61
N ARG A 643 -3.05 -15.52 -8.46
CA ARG A 643 -4.25 -15.42 -7.60
C ARG A 643 -4.39 -14.01 -7.04
N VAL A 644 -5.61 -13.60 -6.79
CA VAL A 644 -5.90 -12.41 -6.00
C VAL A 644 -6.87 -12.76 -4.87
N THR A 645 -6.64 -12.20 -3.70
CA THR A 645 -7.58 -12.26 -2.57
C THR A 645 -7.88 -10.87 -2.05
N PHE A 646 -9.08 -10.73 -1.50
CA PHE A 646 -9.55 -9.51 -0.86
C PHE A 646 -9.95 -9.86 0.57
N THR A 647 -9.35 -9.20 1.55
CA THR A 647 -9.72 -9.33 2.97
C THR A 647 -10.15 -7.97 3.52
N GLY A 648 -11.25 -7.95 4.27
CA GLY A 648 -11.81 -6.73 4.86
C GLY A 648 -13.05 -6.26 4.11
N ARG A 649 -13.06 -5.00 3.66
CA ARG A 649 -14.13 -4.47 2.79
C ARG A 649 -14.26 -5.32 1.52
N ASP A 650 -15.50 -5.57 1.09
CA ASP A 650 -15.80 -6.31 -0.12
C ASP A 650 -15.14 -5.69 -1.37
N ALA A 651 -14.97 -6.50 -2.42
CA ALA A 651 -14.47 -6.02 -3.71
C ALA A 651 -15.59 -5.24 -4.44
N ASP A 652 -15.27 -4.02 -4.90
CA ASP A 652 -16.15 -3.21 -5.75
C ASP A 652 -16.04 -3.58 -7.24
#